data_AF-A0A355EW61-F1
#
_entry.id   AF-A0A355EW61-F1
#
_cell.length_a   1.000
_cell.length_b   1.000
_cell.length_c   1.000
_cell.angle_alpha   90.00
_cell.angle_beta   90.00
_cell.angle_gamma   90.00
#
_symmetry.space_group_name_H-M   'P 1'
#
loop_
_entity.id
_entity.type
_entity.pdbx_description
1 polymer ?
#
loop_
_entity_poly.entity_id
_entity_poly.type
_entity_poly.pdbx_seq_one_letter_code
_entity_poly.pdbx_strand_id
1 'polypeptide(L)'
;MAMRPKGGPSSWSRSAWWPRRLPRICRWRGCRRCRGTPLRRERAAPGPARSGGRCRSTIAPPCSRVTGSTARPWCSRATARRGSARAGAGGSTARDISSSLQGLRVRLRRKERSGVRNRAGGAEETDRGVRRAAAHGVRRDGHRRRRLGDGGVVARRGARYPLGPGGSQGPAPGSDDRRDDPDPPLLAPAHDGAAPCLSPHAGGGDPVGHLSRSLPAGDAGELRRPRGGGDAGGAGGAVLRYRFLRHVSLPRRRLRHVHPLAEPPRRQPSGPRQARAVSPVRSRPEAVQLELFTHRFAAVARQMGEMLRRTAVSTNVKERLDFSCALLDAGGELVVNAPHIPVHLGALGLCVRRLRETLAMAPGDVIVTNHPAFGGSHLPDVTVVTPVYEGEALLGYVASRAHHAEIGGIRPGSMPPGARRLVEEGVVLPPLHLARGGVFAWDELRERLLAPPYPTRAVEENLADLRAAVAANHRGAEALRSLAREQGREAVGRYMAALKARAEERLRSALARLPAGRSAALERLDDGSPIAVALEVSPSGALVDFTGSAGVHPGNFNAPPAVVRSAVLYALRLLIAEPLPLNEGILRPVEIRVPEGMLTPPFPDDPAAAPAVVGGNVETSQRIVDTLLAALGLAACSQGTMNNVLFGNGRFGYYETVCGGGGAGPGFAGASAVHTHMTNTRITDPEVLEHRYPVRLDRFAIRRGSGGAGRWPGGDGAVRELTFLEPVAVSVLTQHRVERPYGVAGGEPGLPGRQRLVRATGEVVELAPVDGCEAGPGDRLILETPGGGGWGAVTPPGAAAAPHTAPKPPTSRD
;
A
#
# COMPACT_ATOMS: atom_id res chain seq x y z
N MET A 1 46.25 28.53 -2.79
CA MET A 1 47.73 28.62 -2.83
C MET A 1 48.31 27.28 -2.42
N ALA A 2 49.49 26.91 -2.92
CA ALA A 2 50.07 25.59 -2.72
C ALA A 2 51.45 25.68 -2.06
N MET A 3 51.83 24.68 -1.27
CA MET A 3 53.19 24.14 -1.24
C MET A 3 53.21 22.69 -0.73
N ARG A 4 54.04 21.85 -1.36
CA ARG A 4 54.51 20.55 -0.84
C ARG A 4 55.89 20.75 -0.20
N PRO A 5 56.48 19.74 0.47
CA PRO A 5 57.42 18.89 -0.28
C PRO A 5 57.42 17.37 0.06
N LYS A 6 57.85 16.57 -0.93
CA LYS A 6 58.77 15.39 -0.92
C LYS A 6 58.69 14.34 0.23
N GLY A 7 58.86 13.04 -0.03
CA GLY A 7 59.22 12.34 -1.27
C GLY A 7 59.23 10.80 -1.11
N GLY A 8 59.48 10.05 -2.19
CA GLY A 8 59.69 8.59 -2.17
C GLY A 8 61.17 8.20 -2.09
N PRO A 9 61.52 6.90 -2.10
CA PRO A 9 61.78 6.28 -3.41
C PRO A 9 61.36 4.79 -3.60
N SER A 10 61.28 4.39 -4.88
CA SER A 10 61.52 3.08 -5.57
C SER A 10 61.90 1.80 -4.79
N SER A 11 61.71 0.55 -5.26
CA SER A 11 60.99 -0.10 -6.41
C SER A 11 61.23 -1.64 -6.34
N TRP A 12 60.90 -2.42 -7.40
CA TRP A 12 61.09 -3.90 -7.58
C TRP A 12 60.12 -4.82 -6.81
N SER A 13 59.77 -6.05 -7.26
CA SER A 13 59.65 -6.65 -8.61
C SER A 13 58.79 -7.95 -8.53
N ARG A 14 58.55 -8.66 -9.64
CA ARG A 14 57.69 -9.88 -9.70
C ARG A 14 58.48 -11.20 -9.62
N SER A 15 58.04 -12.14 -8.78
CA SER A 15 58.09 -13.61 -8.98
C SER A 15 57.35 -14.30 -7.81
N ALA A 16 56.28 -15.10 -7.98
CA ALA A 16 56.10 -16.34 -8.76
C ALA A 16 56.80 -17.57 -8.14
N TRP A 17 56.18 -18.20 -7.11
CA TRP A 17 56.49 -19.57 -6.67
C TRP A 17 55.24 -20.35 -6.19
N TRP A 18 55.03 -21.50 -6.82
CA TRP A 18 54.27 -22.72 -6.46
C TRP A 18 55.01 -23.83 -7.24
N PRO A 19 55.15 -25.11 -6.78
CA PRO A 19 53.96 -25.98 -6.67
C PRO A 19 54.06 -27.21 -5.72
N ARG A 20 52.97 -28.02 -5.76
CA ARG A 20 52.80 -29.45 -5.37
C ARG A 20 52.23 -29.71 -3.96
N ARG A 21 51.37 -30.72 -3.74
CA ARG A 21 50.41 -31.51 -4.57
C ARG A 21 49.70 -32.49 -3.60
N LEU A 22 48.38 -32.63 -3.62
CA LEU A 22 47.61 -33.81 -3.14
C LEU A 22 46.23 -33.88 -3.89
N PRO A 23 45.43 -34.95 -3.83
CA PRO A 23 45.02 -35.65 -5.05
C PRO A 23 43.55 -35.45 -5.53
N ARG A 24 43.28 -36.02 -6.71
CA ARG A 24 41.95 -36.18 -7.35
C ARG A 24 41.17 -37.36 -6.78
N ILE A 25 39.90 -37.47 -7.23
CA ILE A 25 38.86 -38.51 -7.00
C ILE A 25 37.94 -38.10 -5.82
N CYS A 26 36.62 -37.90 -5.99
CA CYS A 26 35.68 -38.83 -6.62
C CYS A 26 34.48 -38.14 -7.32
N ARG A 27 33.98 -38.69 -8.44
CA ARG A 27 32.69 -38.30 -9.06
C ARG A 27 31.59 -39.26 -8.59
N TRP A 28 30.50 -38.74 -8.02
CA TRP A 28 29.33 -39.57 -7.70
C TRP A 28 28.44 -39.81 -8.93
N ARG A 29 27.90 -41.03 -9.02
CA ARG A 29 27.07 -41.51 -10.15
C ARG A 29 25.58 -41.42 -9.81
N GLY A 30 24.78 -40.82 -10.70
CA GLY A 30 23.32 -40.98 -10.69
C GLY A 30 22.90 -42.31 -11.37
N CYS A 31 21.97 -43.05 -10.76
CA CYS A 31 21.56 -44.38 -11.20
C CYS A 31 20.46 -44.36 -12.29
N ARG A 32 20.33 -45.43 -13.08
CA ARG A 32 19.31 -45.63 -14.13
C ARG A 32 18.34 -46.76 -13.80
N ARG A 33 17.03 -46.53 -14.05
CA ARG A 33 15.97 -47.42 -14.63
C ARG A 33 14.62 -46.71 -14.36
N CYS A 34 13.63 -46.69 -15.24
CA CYS A 34 13.05 -47.80 -16.02
C CYS A 34 12.88 -47.53 -17.54
N ARG A 35 12.41 -48.57 -18.25
CA ARG A 35 12.16 -48.64 -19.71
C ARG A 35 10.66 -48.36 -20.00
N GLY A 36 10.23 -47.99 -21.21
CA GLY A 36 10.98 -47.60 -22.42
C GLY A 36 10.15 -47.64 -23.73
N THR A 37 10.83 -47.44 -24.87
CA THR A 37 10.53 -47.93 -26.25
C THR A 37 9.31 -47.36 -27.04
N PRO A 38 9.35 -47.30 -28.41
CA PRO A 38 10.39 -46.64 -29.25
C PRO A 38 9.85 -45.98 -30.57
N LEU A 39 10.78 -45.55 -31.45
CA LEU A 39 10.62 -45.19 -32.90
C LEU A 39 10.05 -43.78 -33.19
N ARG A 40 10.50 -43.04 -34.23
CA ARG A 40 11.37 -43.37 -35.39
C ARG A 40 12.73 -42.62 -35.43
N ARG A 41 13.64 -43.11 -36.27
CA ARG A 41 14.92 -42.50 -36.69
C ARG A 41 14.92 -42.29 -38.20
N GLU A 42 15.56 -41.21 -38.64
CA GLU A 42 16.36 -41.02 -39.87
C GLU A 42 17.40 -39.93 -39.45
N ARG A 43 18.74 -40.06 -39.45
CA ARG A 43 19.74 -40.49 -40.46
C ARG A 43 19.62 -39.69 -41.77
N ALA A 44 20.66 -39.08 -42.34
CA ALA A 44 22.04 -38.81 -41.91
C ALA A 44 22.66 -37.66 -42.76
N ALA A 45 23.84 -37.13 -42.39
CA ALA A 45 24.66 -36.22 -43.19
C ALA A 45 25.60 -37.02 -44.16
N PRO A 46 26.63 -36.45 -44.83
CA PRO A 46 26.98 -35.06 -45.19
C PRO A 46 27.34 -34.89 -46.70
N GLY A 47 27.80 -33.70 -47.16
CA GLY A 47 28.66 -33.59 -48.37
C GLY A 47 28.40 -32.40 -49.33
N PRO A 48 29.37 -32.04 -50.22
CA PRO A 48 29.53 -30.64 -50.64
C PRO A 48 29.60 -30.33 -52.16
N ALA A 49 29.64 -29.02 -52.46
CA ALA A 49 30.45 -28.32 -53.48
C ALA A 49 29.76 -27.64 -54.71
N ARG A 50 30.00 -26.31 -54.81
CA ARG A 50 30.29 -25.48 -56.02
C ARG A 50 29.17 -25.33 -57.10
N SER A 51 29.04 -24.25 -57.88
CA SER A 51 29.91 -23.07 -58.16
C SER A 51 29.16 -21.86 -58.77
N GLY A 52 29.69 -20.64 -58.59
CA GLY A 52 29.55 -19.49 -59.51
C GLY A 52 28.61 -18.35 -59.08
N GLY A 53 29.01 -17.07 -59.05
CA GLY A 53 30.35 -16.48 -59.24
C GLY A 53 30.35 -14.93 -59.25
N ARG A 54 31.55 -14.31 -59.16
CA ARG A 54 31.85 -12.83 -59.21
C ARG A 54 31.38 -12.03 -57.97
N CYS A 55 32.10 -11.03 -57.42
CA CYS A 55 33.44 -10.47 -57.70
C CYS A 55 34.05 -9.75 -56.46
N ARG A 56 35.38 -9.86 -56.24
CA ARG A 56 36.33 -8.98 -55.50
C ARG A 56 35.93 -8.45 -54.09
N SER A 57 36.39 -9.02 -52.96
CA SER A 57 37.73 -8.90 -52.30
C SER A 57 38.03 -7.52 -51.65
N THR A 58 37.80 -7.25 -50.35
CA THR A 58 38.52 -7.68 -49.10
C THR A 58 39.95 -7.13 -48.90
N ILE A 59 40.24 -6.53 -47.73
CA ILE A 59 41.36 -6.81 -46.78
C ILE A 59 41.27 -5.86 -45.55
N ALA A 60 41.86 -6.25 -44.41
CA ALA A 60 41.84 -5.52 -43.12
C ALA A 60 43.28 -5.25 -42.56
N PRO A 61 43.54 -5.18 -41.23
CA PRO A 61 44.09 -4.05 -40.44
C PRO A 61 45.62 -4.19 -40.14
N PRO A 62 46.29 -3.76 -39.02
CA PRO A 62 46.07 -2.77 -37.93
C PRO A 62 47.34 -1.84 -37.66
N CYS A 63 47.55 -1.37 -36.41
CA CYS A 63 48.72 -0.61 -35.84
C CYS A 63 48.81 0.92 -36.13
N SER A 64 49.46 1.82 -35.35
CA SER A 64 50.46 1.70 -34.25
C SER A 64 50.43 2.87 -33.20
N ARG A 65 51.29 2.83 -32.16
CA ARG A 65 51.51 3.87 -31.11
C ARG A 65 52.31 5.10 -31.60
N VAL A 66 52.29 6.26 -30.86
CA VAL A 66 53.47 6.98 -30.26
C VAL A 66 53.20 8.47 -29.81
N THR A 67 53.47 8.76 -28.52
CA THR A 67 53.88 10.03 -27.79
C THR A 67 53.27 11.45 -27.94
N GLY A 68 53.26 12.19 -26.80
CA GLY A 68 53.44 13.66 -26.68
C GLY A 68 52.18 14.48 -26.35
N SER A 69 51.83 14.88 -25.12
CA SER A 69 52.42 15.82 -24.15
C SER A 69 52.10 17.33 -24.35
N THR A 70 51.70 17.98 -23.25
CA THR A 70 51.72 19.44 -22.92
C THR A 70 50.80 20.45 -23.64
N ALA A 71 49.68 20.76 -22.96
CA ALA A 71 49.41 22.06 -22.29
C ALA A 71 49.12 23.39 -23.05
N ARG A 72 47.90 23.89 -22.76
CA ARG A 72 47.51 25.27 -22.35
C ARG A 72 47.14 26.35 -23.40
N PRO A 73 46.38 27.42 -23.00
CA PRO A 73 45.35 28.05 -23.84
C PRO A 73 45.49 29.59 -24.02
N TRP A 74 44.56 30.21 -24.75
CA TRP A 74 44.06 31.61 -24.65
C TRP A 74 42.56 31.61 -25.03
N CYS A 75 41.60 32.42 -24.53
CA CYS A 75 41.52 33.62 -23.67
C CYS A 75 41.48 35.01 -24.36
N SER A 76 40.29 35.62 -24.36
CA SER A 76 39.96 37.05 -24.30
C SER A 76 38.54 37.14 -23.68
N ARG A 77 38.18 37.90 -22.62
CA ARG A 77 38.45 39.29 -22.16
C ARG A 77 37.95 40.34 -23.17
N ALA A 78 37.35 41.48 -22.81
CA ALA A 78 37.31 42.28 -21.57
C ALA A 78 36.06 43.24 -21.59
N THR A 79 35.58 44.01 -20.59
CA THR A 79 35.79 44.14 -19.11
C THR A 79 34.78 45.12 -18.49
N ALA A 80 34.41 44.93 -17.20
CA ALA A 80 34.13 46.01 -16.20
C ALA A 80 32.82 46.86 -16.34
N ARG A 81 32.25 47.52 -15.31
CA ARG A 81 32.58 47.66 -13.86
C ARG A 81 31.34 48.12 -13.02
N ARG A 82 31.27 47.66 -11.76
CA ARG A 82 30.74 48.29 -10.51
C ARG A 82 29.68 49.42 -10.55
N GLY A 83 28.66 49.32 -9.68
CA GLY A 83 27.85 50.44 -9.17
C GLY A 83 26.87 49.98 -8.09
N SER A 84 26.58 50.80 -7.07
CA SER A 84 25.86 50.39 -5.84
C SER A 84 24.61 51.20 -5.52
N ALA A 85 23.75 50.61 -4.69
CA ALA A 85 22.93 51.24 -3.62
C ALA A 85 21.44 51.58 -3.86
N ARG A 86 20.65 51.11 -2.87
CA ARG A 86 19.50 51.74 -2.17
C ARG A 86 18.22 52.16 -2.92
N ALA A 87 17.14 51.52 -2.45
CA ALA A 87 15.90 52.11 -1.90
C ALA A 87 15.00 53.01 -2.77
N GLY A 88 13.69 52.71 -2.72
CA GLY A 88 12.63 53.58 -3.25
C GLY A 88 11.27 52.88 -3.22
N ALA A 89 10.43 53.22 -2.24
CA ALA A 89 9.02 52.84 -2.24
C ALA A 89 8.22 53.75 -3.18
N GLY A 90 7.04 53.31 -3.64
CA GLY A 90 6.15 54.17 -4.42
C GLY A 90 5.01 53.40 -5.08
N GLY A 91 3.83 53.43 -4.47
CA GLY A 91 2.68 52.67 -4.96
C GLY A 91 1.89 53.32 -6.11
N SER A 92 0.79 52.64 -6.41
CA SER A 92 -0.52 53.18 -6.82
C SER A 92 -0.95 53.14 -8.30
N THR A 93 -2.19 52.64 -8.45
CA THR A 93 -3.23 52.99 -9.44
C THR A 93 -3.03 52.75 -10.95
N ALA A 94 -3.62 51.64 -11.39
CA ALA A 94 -4.81 51.58 -12.26
C ALA A 94 -4.97 52.58 -13.44
N ARG A 95 -5.17 52.04 -14.65
CA ARG A 95 -6.48 51.97 -15.35
C ARG A 95 -6.38 51.30 -16.73
N ASP A 96 -7.48 50.70 -17.18
CA ASP A 96 -7.68 50.24 -18.56
C ASP A 96 -7.67 51.41 -19.56
N ILE A 97 -7.05 51.21 -20.73
CA ILE A 97 -7.46 51.81 -22.01
C ILE A 97 -7.34 50.76 -23.12
N SER A 98 -8.33 50.74 -24.02
CA SER A 98 -8.51 49.75 -25.08
C SER A 98 -8.09 50.24 -26.47
N SER A 99 -7.68 49.28 -27.32
CA SER A 99 -7.62 49.38 -28.81
C SER A 99 -6.55 50.34 -29.40
N SER A 100 -6.06 50.25 -30.64
CA SER A 100 -6.58 49.68 -31.90
C SER A 100 -5.45 49.34 -32.92
N LEU A 101 -5.85 48.82 -34.11
CA LEU A 101 -5.09 48.62 -35.38
C LEU A 101 -4.39 47.26 -35.55
N GLN A 102 -4.91 46.33 -36.36
CA GLN A 102 -4.93 46.26 -37.85
C GLN A 102 -3.52 46.08 -38.47
N GLY A 103 -3.24 45.09 -39.33
CA GLY A 103 -4.04 43.94 -39.81
C GLY A 103 -3.55 43.45 -41.18
N LEU A 104 -3.80 42.18 -41.55
CA LEU A 104 -3.73 41.73 -42.95
C LEU A 104 -4.70 40.57 -43.22
N ARG A 105 -5.33 40.57 -44.41
CA ARG A 105 -6.33 39.57 -44.86
C ARG A 105 -6.02 39.13 -46.29
N VAL A 106 -6.16 37.84 -46.59
CA VAL A 106 -6.51 37.35 -47.94
C VAL A 106 -7.61 36.27 -47.81
N ARG A 107 -8.52 36.21 -48.79
CA ARG A 107 -9.73 35.36 -48.86
C ARG A 107 -9.40 34.01 -49.58
N LEU A 108 -10.22 32.94 -49.55
CA LEU A 108 -11.46 32.81 -50.35
C LEU A 108 -12.30 31.53 -50.05
N ARG A 109 -13.63 31.72 -50.04
CA ARG A 109 -14.77 30.82 -50.44
C ARG A 109 -14.78 29.36 -49.93
N ARG A 110 -15.75 28.87 -49.14
CA ARG A 110 -17.26 28.92 -49.18
C ARG A 110 -17.91 28.02 -50.24
N LYS A 111 -18.58 26.95 -49.79
CA LYS A 111 -19.74 26.35 -50.46
C LYS A 111 -20.62 25.56 -49.46
N GLU A 112 -21.75 26.15 -49.09
CA GLU A 112 -22.90 25.42 -48.55
C GLU A 112 -23.93 25.21 -49.67
N ARG A 113 -24.73 24.14 -49.60
CA ARG A 113 -26.08 24.12 -50.16
C ARG A 113 -26.99 23.27 -49.28
N SER A 114 -28.16 23.83 -48.98
CA SER A 114 -29.28 23.19 -48.32
C SER A 114 -30.18 22.46 -49.33
N GLY A 115 -30.98 21.51 -48.82
CA GLY A 115 -32.03 20.79 -49.56
C GLY A 115 -33.04 20.20 -48.56
N VAL A 116 -34.34 20.24 -48.89
CA VAL A 116 -35.45 20.12 -47.93
C VAL A 116 -36.56 19.20 -48.48
N ARG A 117 -37.34 18.59 -47.57
CA ARG A 117 -38.67 17.87 -47.69
C ARG A 117 -38.72 16.34 -47.85
N ASN A 118 -39.31 15.73 -46.82
CA ASN A 118 -40.50 14.85 -46.80
C ASN A 118 -40.69 13.75 -47.88
N ARG A 119 -40.87 12.48 -47.47
CA ARG A 119 -42.21 11.87 -47.18
C ARG A 119 -42.11 10.47 -46.55
N ALA A 120 -43.26 9.85 -46.25
CA ALA A 120 -43.44 8.67 -45.41
C ALA A 120 -43.79 7.37 -46.19
N GLY A 121 -43.87 6.25 -45.45
CA GLY A 121 -44.22 4.89 -45.93
C GLY A 121 -42.97 4.01 -46.14
N GLY A 122 -42.95 2.71 -45.83
CA GLY A 122 -43.99 1.82 -45.28
C GLY A 122 -43.80 0.40 -45.84
N ALA A 123 -44.07 -0.65 -45.03
CA ALA A 123 -44.00 -2.07 -45.41
C ALA A 123 -42.57 -2.61 -45.73
N GLU A 124 -42.23 -3.91 -45.66
CA GLU A 124 -42.86 -5.08 -45.01
C GLU A 124 -41.81 -6.20 -44.79
N GLU A 125 -42.25 -7.33 -44.25
CA GLU A 125 -41.45 -8.53 -43.95
C GLU A 125 -40.60 -9.09 -45.11
N THR A 126 -39.53 -9.80 -44.76
CA THR A 126 -39.31 -11.15 -45.31
C THR A 126 -38.48 -12.03 -44.37
N ASP A 127 -39.09 -13.12 -43.92
CA ASP A 127 -38.46 -14.21 -43.16
C ASP A 127 -37.71 -15.19 -44.11
N ARG A 128 -36.84 -16.00 -43.48
CA ARG A 128 -36.28 -17.32 -43.89
C ARG A 128 -34.78 -17.35 -44.17
N GLY A 129 -34.04 -18.03 -43.28
CA GLY A 129 -32.61 -18.33 -43.49
C GLY A 129 -31.93 -19.32 -42.53
N VAL A 130 -32.64 -19.99 -41.61
CA VAL A 130 -31.98 -20.89 -40.62
C VAL A 130 -32.00 -22.35 -41.10
N ARG A 131 -30.83 -22.91 -41.44
CA ARG A 131 -30.61 -24.36 -41.50
C ARG A 131 -30.04 -24.88 -40.17
N ARG A 132 -30.52 -26.05 -39.75
CA ARG A 132 -30.14 -26.75 -38.52
C ARG A 132 -28.75 -27.38 -38.62
N ALA A 133 -28.03 -27.42 -37.50
CA ALA A 133 -27.23 -28.57 -37.09
C ALA A 133 -27.35 -28.72 -35.56
N ALA A 134 -27.42 -29.94 -35.05
CA ALA A 134 -27.67 -30.23 -33.63
C ALA A 134 -26.57 -31.11 -33.05
N ALA A 135 -26.28 -30.96 -31.75
CA ALA A 135 -25.71 -32.02 -30.93
C ALA A 135 -25.97 -31.79 -29.42
N HIS A 136 -26.28 -32.90 -28.73
CA HIS A 136 -26.43 -33.10 -27.28
C HIS A 136 -25.25 -32.51 -26.48
N GLY A 137 -25.32 -32.13 -25.19
CA GLY A 137 -26.07 -32.54 -23.98
C GLY A 137 -25.33 -31.86 -22.80
N VAL A 138 -25.65 -31.95 -21.50
CA VAL A 138 -26.55 -32.78 -20.69
C VAL A 138 -27.08 -31.88 -19.57
N ARG A 139 -28.37 -31.97 -19.20
CA ARG A 139 -28.92 -31.30 -18.02
C ARG A 139 -28.72 -32.16 -16.77
N ARG A 140 -28.42 -31.53 -15.61
CA ARG A 140 -28.62 -32.15 -14.29
C ARG A 140 -29.83 -31.51 -13.63
N ASP A 141 -30.77 -32.36 -13.19
CA ASP A 141 -32.00 -31.93 -12.52
C ASP A 141 -31.77 -31.44 -11.09
N GLY A 142 -32.60 -30.48 -10.67
CA GLY A 142 -32.72 -30.07 -9.28
C GLY A 142 -33.78 -30.88 -8.53
N HIS A 143 -33.48 -31.28 -7.30
CA HIS A 143 -34.45 -31.99 -6.45
C HIS A 143 -35.57 -31.05 -5.97
N ARG A 144 -36.83 -31.50 -6.14
CA ARG A 144 -38.02 -30.86 -5.56
C ARG A 144 -38.22 -31.25 -4.09
N ARG A 145 -38.77 -30.29 -3.35
CA ARG A 145 -39.24 -30.41 -1.95
C ARG A 145 -40.26 -31.54 -1.75
N ARG A 146 -40.28 -32.12 -0.54
CA ARG A 146 -41.51 -32.61 0.11
C ARG A 146 -41.92 -31.64 1.23
N ARG A 147 -43.23 -31.53 1.49
CA ARG A 147 -43.84 -30.78 2.60
C ARG A 147 -44.30 -31.75 3.69
N LEU A 148 -44.05 -31.40 4.95
CA LEU A 148 -44.78 -31.63 6.22
C LEU A 148 -44.09 -30.67 7.22
N GLY A 149 -44.68 -30.03 8.23
CA GLY A 149 -46.05 -29.85 8.71
C GLY A 149 -46.05 -28.66 9.71
N ASP A 150 -47.19 -28.30 10.31
CA ASP A 150 -47.33 -27.05 11.11
C ASP A 150 -46.54 -26.98 12.43
N GLY A 151 -46.31 -25.73 12.86
CA GLY A 151 -45.70 -25.33 14.13
C GLY A 151 -44.72 -24.16 13.92
N GLY A 152 -44.87 -22.98 14.51
CA GLY A 152 -45.83 -22.53 15.52
C GLY A 152 -45.20 -21.31 16.19
N VAL A 153 -45.54 -20.09 15.74
CA VAL A 153 -44.87 -18.86 16.19
C VAL A 153 -45.31 -18.50 17.60
N VAL A 154 -44.38 -18.54 18.56
CA VAL A 154 -44.59 -17.97 19.89
C VAL A 154 -44.01 -16.55 19.92
N ALA A 155 -44.92 -15.57 19.91
CA ALA A 155 -44.67 -14.19 20.30
C ALA A 155 -45.81 -13.76 21.24
N ARG A 156 -45.53 -12.81 22.15
CA ARG A 156 -46.34 -12.28 23.30
C ARG A 156 -45.71 -12.69 24.66
N ARG A 157 -45.78 -11.91 25.74
CA ARG A 157 -46.46 -10.60 25.98
C ARG A 157 -45.83 -9.90 27.19
N GLY A 158 -46.03 -8.58 27.33
CA GLY A 158 -45.69 -7.83 28.54
C GLY A 158 -46.10 -6.36 28.43
N ALA A 159 -47.40 -6.07 28.50
CA ALA A 159 -47.94 -4.72 28.40
C ALA A 159 -48.67 -4.30 29.67
N ARG A 160 -48.61 -3.01 30.04
CA ARG A 160 -49.71 -2.23 30.62
C ARG A 160 -49.37 -0.73 30.67
N TYR A 161 -50.23 0.05 30.02
CA TYR A 161 -50.52 1.48 30.26
C TYR A 161 -51.38 1.60 31.57
N PRO A 162 -51.69 2.79 32.17
CA PRO A 162 -52.31 3.90 31.42
C PRO A 162 -52.29 5.37 31.96
N LEU A 163 -52.89 6.25 31.14
CA LEU A 163 -53.48 7.59 31.38
C LEU A 163 -52.58 8.84 31.48
N GLY A 164 -52.93 9.86 30.69
CA GLY A 164 -52.68 11.29 30.95
C GLY A 164 -53.84 11.89 31.79
N PRO A 165 -54.21 13.19 31.71
CA PRO A 165 -53.89 14.24 30.70
C PRO A 165 -52.91 15.29 31.29
N GLY A 166 -52.52 16.42 30.70
CA GLY A 166 -52.93 17.24 29.55
C GLY A 166 -52.59 18.71 29.91
N GLY A 167 -52.28 19.56 28.92
CA GLY A 167 -51.89 20.95 29.18
C GLY A 167 -51.06 21.53 28.03
N SER A 168 -51.55 22.61 27.43
CA SER A 168 -51.01 23.20 26.21
C SER A 168 -50.58 24.66 26.41
N GLN A 169 -49.90 25.21 25.39
CA GLN A 169 -49.55 26.62 25.15
C GLN A 169 -48.21 27.13 25.74
N GLY A 170 -47.55 27.99 24.96
CA GLY A 170 -46.26 28.66 25.29
C GLY A 170 -46.48 30.05 25.90
N PRO A 171 -45.66 31.10 25.65
CA PRO A 171 -44.54 31.23 24.69
C PRO A 171 -43.21 31.75 25.31
N ALA A 172 -42.31 32.26 24.47
CA ALA A 172 -41.10 33.07 24.79
C ALA A 172 -41.48 34.50 25.31
N PRO A 173 -40.57 35.50 25.53
CA PRO A 173 -39.12 35.60 25.25
C PRO A 173 -38.26 36.37 26.31
N GLY A 174 -37.03 36.76 25.94
CA GLY A 174 -36.30 37.94 26.48
C GLY A 174 -34.89 37.61 27.00
N SER A 175 -33.79 38.09 26.40
CA SER A 175 -33.17 39.44 26.56
C SER A 175 -32.54 39.66 27.95
N ASP A 176 -31.35 40.23 28.14
CA ASP A 176 -30.44 40.97 27.23
C ASP A 176 -29.00 40.92 27.79
N ASP A 177 -28.07 41.60 27.10
CA ASP A 177 -26.76 42.10 27.57
C ASP A 177 -25.61 41.10 27.87
N ARG A 178 -24.33 41.44 27.63
CA ARG A 178 -23.63 42.29 26.63
C ARG A 178 -22.13 42.27 26.99
N ARG A 179 -21.25 42.29 25.96
CA ARG A 179 -19.92 42.97 25.97
C ARG A 179 -18.84 42.43 26.95
N ASP A 180 -17.53 42.60 26.71
CA ASP A 180 -16.77 43.15 25.57
C ASP A 180 -15.47 42.33 25.37
N ASP A 181 -14.92 42.38 24.15
CA ASP A 181 -13.55 41.97 23.79
C ASP A 181 -12.52 42.99 24.36
N PRO A 182 -11.23 42.65 24.59
CA PRO A 182 -10.29 42.76 23.46
C PRO A 182 -9.06 41.82 23.44
N ASP A 183 -8.50 41.73 22.23
CA ASP A 183 -7.28 41.00 21.84
C ASP A 183 -6.01 41.93 21.90
N PRO A 184 -4.80 41.61 21.37
CA PRO A 184 -3.63 41.25 22.17
C PRO A 184 -2.41 42.20 21.94
N PRO A 185 -1.20 41.83 22.39
CA PRO A 185 0.03 42.31 21.73
C PRO A 185 1.08 41.25 21.38
N LEU A 186 1.79 41.53 20.28
CA LEU A 186 3.00 40.85 19.79
C LEU A 186 4.27 41.35 20.51
N LEU A 187 5.32 40.52 20.59
CA LEU A 187 6.70 40.83 20.14
C LEU A 187 7.71 39.69 20.46
N ALA A 188 8.80 39.65 19.70
CA ALA A 188 9.95 38.75 19.84
C ALA A 188 11.26 39.59 19.84
N PRO A 189 12.46 39.01 19.67
CA PRO A 189 13.19 38.13 20.60
C PRO A 189 14.53 38.76 21.06
N ALA A 190 15.28 38.11 21.96
CA ALA A 190 16.64 38.51 22.34
C ALA A 190 17.60 37.33 22.56
N HIS A 191 18.90 37.62 22.51
CA HIS A 191 20.02 36.68 22.30
C HIS A 191 20.93 36.50 23.52
N ASP A 192 21.75 35.44 23.47
CA ASP A 192 23.08 35.23 24.08
C ASP A 192 23.26 35.13 25.62
N GLY A 193 24.13 34.19 26.02
CA GLY A 193 24.63 34.02 27.39
C GLY A 193 25.29 32.64 27.60
N ALA A 194 26.61 32.58 27.80
CA ALA A 194 27.38 31.33 27.83
C ALA A 194 27.94 30.98 29.24
N ALA A 195 27.90 29.68 29.59
CA ALA A 195 28.97 28.82 30.19
C ALA A 195 29.81 29.30 31.42
N PRO A 196 30.63 28.45 32.10
CA PRO A 196 30.54 27.00 32.45
C PRO A 196 30.98 26.70 33.92
N CYS A 197 31.28 25.41 34.24
CA CYS A 197 32.15 24.92 35.34
C CYS A 197 31.59 24.95 36.80
N LEU A 198 31.95 24.07 37.75
CA LEU A 198 32.90 22.93 37.81
C LEU A 198 32.47 21.91 38.92
N SER A 199 33.09 20.72 38.95
CA SER A 199 32.77 19.53 39.79
C SER A 199 33.48 19.57 41.18
N PRO A 200 33.80 18.43 41.87
CA PRO A 200 32.98 17.31 42.38
C PRO A 200 33.25 17.04 43.90
N HIS A 201 32.50 16.15 44.57
CA HIS A 201 32.97 15.47 45.80
C HIS A 201 32.47 14.02 45.90
N ALA A 202 33.26 13.17 46.57
CA ALA A 202 33.06 11.72 46.72
C ALA A 202 33.31 11.30 48.18
N GLY A 203 32.77 10.16 48.63
CA GLY A 203 33.18 9.55 49.90
C GLY A 203 32.13 8.65 50.57
N GLY A 204 32.36 7.34 50.54
CA GLY A 204 31.52 6.24 51.06
C GLY A 204 31.11 6.27 52.55
N GLY A 205 30.19 5.36 52.89
CA GLY A 205 29.76 5.06 54.26
C GLY A 205 28.55 4.11 54.35
N ASP A 206 28.79 2.80 54.31
CA ASP A 206 27.88 1.76 54.86
C ASP A 206 28.13 1.66 56.39
N PRO A 207 27.12 1.37 57.26
CA PRO A 207 26.60 -0.01 57.35
C PRO A 207 25.14 -0.24 57.82
N VAL A 208 24.61 -1.40 57.43
CA VAL A 208 23.70 -2.34 58.15
C VAL A 208 22.53 -1.78 58.98
N GLY A 209 21.30 -2.12 58.58
CA GLY A 209 20.10 -2.06 59.43
C GLY A 209 18.93 -2.91 58.90
N HIS A 210 18.60 -4.02 59.56
CA HIS A 210 17.41 -4.83 59.26
C HIS A 210 16.12 -4.11 59.68
N LEU A 211 15.03 -4.26 58.91
CA LEU A 211 13.82 -4.99 59.38
C LEU A 211 12.76 -5.19 58.29
N SER A 212 12.12 -6.35 58.34
CA SER A 212 11.14 -6.88 57.39
C SER A 212 9.70 -6.77 57.91
N ARG A 213 8.71 -6.59 57.02
CA ARG A 213 7.32 -7.12 57.05
C ARG A 213 6.51 -6.53 55.88
N SER A 214 5.51 -7.15 55.27
CA SER A 214 5.11 -8.58 55.14
C SER A 214 3.83 -8.63 54.30
N LEU A 215 3.73 -9.48 53.28
CA LEU A 215 2.45 -9.93 52.68
C LEU A 215 2.52 -11.44 52.36
N PRO A 216 1.39 -12.17 52.42
CA PRO A 216 1.41 -13.61 52.71
C PRO A 216 1.51 -14.52 51.48
N ALA A 217 2.02 -15.73 51.71
CA ALA A 217 1.93 -16.87 50.80
C ALA A 217 0.68 -17.71 51.09
N GLY A 218 0.18 -18.42 50.07
CA GLY A 218 -0.80 -19.49 50.19
C GLY A 218 -0.17 -20.85 49.82
N ASP A 219 -0.60 -21.89 50.53
CA ASP A 219 0.06 -23.20 50.73
C ASP A 219 0.72 -23.93 49.55
N ALA A 220 1.74 -24.71 49.92
CA ALA A 220 2.32 -25.79 49.13
C ALA A 220 1.88 -27.17 49.67
N GLY A 221 1.82 -28.17 48.79
CA GLY A 221 1.72 -29.58 49.14
C GLY A 221 2.90 -30.36 48.58
N GLU A 222 3.65 -31.06 49.43
CA GLU A 222 4.81 -31.87 49.04
C GLU A 222 4.43 -33.14 48.24
N LEU A 223 5.38 -33.70 47.48
CA LEU A 223 5.80 -35.11 47.66
C LEU A 223 7.07 -35.51 46.88
N ARG A 224 8.12 -35.79 47.65
CA ARG A 224 9.22 -36.77 47.48
C ARG A 224 9.71 -37.23 46.09
N ARG A 225 11.04 -37.12 45.90
CA ARG A 225 11.87 -37.97 45.01
C ARG A 225 11.95 -39.42 45.52
N PRO A 226 12.42 -40.35 44.66
CA PRO A 226 13.64 -41.09 45.02
C PRO A 226 14.78 -40.99 43.99
N ARG A 227 15.98 -41.46 44.37
CA ARG A 227 17.24 -41.48 43.59
C ARG A 227 17.58 -42.90 43.12
N GLY A 228 18.42 -42.99 42.08
CA GLY A 228 19.16 -44.18 41.63
C GLY A 228 19.32 -44.13 40.10
N GLY A 229 20.49 -44.29 39.47
CA GLY A 229 21.81 -44.69 39.96
C GLY A 229 22.28 -45.93 39.20
N GLY A 230 23.22 -45.78 38.26
CA GLY A 230 23.72 -46.89 37.43
C GLY A 230 24.53 -46.41 36.22
N ASP A 231 25.69 -47.02 36.01
CA ASP A 231 26.75 -46.57 35.11
C ASP A 231 26.79 -47.31 33.75
N ALA A 232 27.67 -46.81 32.88
CA ALA A 232 28.31 -47.50 31.74
C ALA A 232 27.56 -47.79 30.41
N GLY A 233 28.24 -47.45 29.30
CA GLY A 233 28.39 -48.39 28.18
C GLY A 233 27.91 -47.96 26.77
N GLY A 234 28.87 -47.63 25.90
CA GLY A 234 28.93 -48.23 24.55
C GLY A 234 28.03 -47.72 23.42
N ALA A 235 28.66 -46.98 22.49
CA ALA A 235 28.52 -47.04 21.02
C ALA A 235 27.20 -47.47 20.34
N GLY A 236 26.69 -46.63 19.42
CA GLY A 236 25.76 -47.06 18.37
C GLY A 236 24.95 -45.90 17.77
N GLY A 237 25.21 -45.53 16.51
CA GLY A 237 24.49 -44.42 15.86
C GLY A 237 23.06 -44.78 15.43
N ALA A 238 22.14 -43.81 15.49
CA ALA A 238 20.79 -43.94 14.96
C ALA A 238 20.41 -42.75 14.07
N VAL A 239 20.18 -43.03 12.78
CA VAL A 239 19.68 -42.05 11.80
C VAL A 239 18.15 -41.97 11.94
N LEU A 240 17.63 -40.82 12.39
CA LEU A 240 16.19 -40.56 12.41
C LEU A 240 15.67 -40.21 11.02
N ARG A 241 15.17 -41.23 10.30
CA ARG A 241 14.37 -41.05 9.08
C ARG A 241 12.90 -40.82 9.44
N TYR A 242 12.35 -39.67 9.07
CA TYR A 242 10.90 -39.48 9.02
C TYR A 242 10.27 -40.45 8.01
N ARG A 243 9.16 -41.10 8.39
CA ARG A 243 8.41 -42.04 7.52
C ARG A 243 6.92 -41.69 7.54
N PHE A 244 6.34 -41.57 6.35
CA PHE A 244 4.91 -41.37 6.14
C PHE A 244 4.06 -42.46 6.82
N LEU A 245 2.94 -42.06 7.43
CA LEU A 245 1.87 -42.96 7.89
C LEU A 245 0.69 -42.94 6.91
N ARG A 246 0.03 -44.10 6.76
CA ARG A 246 -1.13 -44.32 5.88
C ARG A 246 -2.08 -45.33 6.50
N HIS A 247 -3.38 -45.10 6.32
CA HIS A 247 -4.52 -46.01 6.55
C HIS A 247 -4.84 -46.49 7.97
N VAL A 248 -6.12 -46.30 8.34
CA VAL A 248 -6.85 -47.05 9.37
C VAL A 248 -8.03 -47.75 8.69
N SER A 249 -8.36 -48.97 9.11
CA SER A 249 -9.41 -49.82 8.52
C SER A 249 -10.58 -50.01 9.49
N LEU A 250 -11.79 -50.23 8.97
CA LEU A 250 -13.01 -50.50 9.75
C LEU A 250 -13.59 -51.90 9.43
N PRO A 251 -14.32 -52.54 10.37
CA PRO A 251 -14.65 -53.97 10.30
C PRO A 251 -15.92 -54.31 9.51
N ARG A 252 -16.01 -55.57 9.04
CA ARG A 252 -17.11 -56.14 8.24
C ARG A 252 -18.27 -56.66 9.10
N ARG A 253 -19.52 -56.51 8.63
CA ARG A 253 -20.69 -57.32 9.05
C ARG A 253 -21.37 -57.98 7.85
N ARG A 254 -22.06 -59.10 8.09
CA ARG A 254 -22.52 -60.07 7.07
C ARG A 254 -23.84 -59.68 6.39
N LEU A 255 -24.00 -60.17 5.16
CA LEU A 255 -25.20 -60.08 4.34
C LEU A 255 -26.32 -61.00 4.84
N ARG A 256 -27.58 -60.61 4.62
CA ARG A 256 -28.77 -61.50 4.62
C ARG A 256 -29.56 -61.29 3.32
N HIS A 257 -30.28 -62.32 2.91
CA HIS A 257 -30.97 -62.42 1.61
C HIS A 257 -32.08 -61.37 1.44
N VAL A 258 -32.34 -61.01 0.18
CA VAL A 258 -33.44 -60.13 -0.25
C VAL A 258 -34.33 -60.92 -1.22
N HIS A 259 -35.64 -60.92 -0.98
CA HIS A 259 -36.64 -61.53 -1.88
C HIS A 259 -36.87 -60.64 -3.12
N PRO A 260 -37.28 -61.21 -4.27
CA PRO A 260 -37.62 -60.44 -5.46
C PRO A 260 -38.91 -59.65 -5.27
N LEU A 261 -38.90 -58.38 -5.68
CA LEU A 261 -40.09 -57.51 -5.75
C LEU A 261 -40.66 -57.49 -7.17
N ALA A 262 -41.99 -57.48 -7.28
CA ALA A 262 -42.72 -57.57 -8.55
C ALA A 262 -42.60 -56.30 -9.41
N GLU A 263 -42.79 -56.45 -10.74
CA GLU A 263 -42.75 -55.35 -11.70
C GLU A 263 -43.90 -54.34 -11.52
N PRO A 264 -43.65 -53.02 -11.66
CA PRO A 264 -44.69 -52.00 -11.68
C PRO A 264 -45.37 -51.87 -13.07
N PRO A 265 -46.66 -51.51 -13.14
CA PRO A 265 -47.41 -51.48 -14.40
C PRO A 265 -46.98 -50.33 -15.33
N ARG A 266 -46.95 -50.62 -16.63
CA ARG A 266 -46.64 -49.65 -17.70
C ARG A 266 -47.71 -48.55 -17.76
N ARG A 267 -47.33 -47.29 -17.53
CA ARG A 267 -48.20 -46.13 -17.77
C ARG A 267 -48.18 -45.68 -19.22
N GLN A 268 -49.36 -45.45 -19.79
CA GLN A 268 -49.53 -44.86 -21.12
C GLN A 268 -49.06 -43.39 -21.17
N PRO A 269 -48.65 -42.87 -22.34
CA PRO A 269 -48.16 -41.50 -22.48
C PRO A 269 -49.31 -40.49 -22.41
N SER A 270 -49.19 -39.48 -21.55
CA SER A 270 -50.10 -38.33 -21.52
C SER A 270 -49.67 -37.26 -22.52
N GLY A 271 -50.67 -36.60 -23.14
CA GLY A 271 -50.49 -35.65 -24.24
C GLY A 271 -49.70 -34.37 -23.92
N PRO A 272 -49.46 -33.52 -24.94
CA PRO A 272 -48.54 -32.40 -24.85
C PRO A 272 -49.00 -31.38 -23.80
N ARG A 273 -48.14 -31.15 -22.80
CA ARG A 273 -48.32 -30.07 -21.83
C ARG A 273 -48.24 -28.71 -22.53
N GLN A 274 -49.33 -27.96 -22.48
CA GLN A 274 -49.35 -26.54 -22.85
C GLN A 274 -48.24 -25.79 -22.09
N ALA A 275 -47.47 -24.99 -22.82
CA ALA A 275 -46.43 -24.16 -22.23
C ALA A 275 -47.09 -23.08 -21.36
N ARG A 276 -46.90 -23.16 -20.03
CA ARG A 276 -47.24 -22.03 -19.15
C ARG A 276 -46.38 -20.84 -19.56
N ALA A 277 -47.04 -19.75 -19.94
CA ALA A 277 -46.39 -18.47 -20.19
C ALA A 277 -45.48 -18.11 -19.01
N VAL A 278 -44.22 -17.79 -19.31
CA VAL A 278 -43.28 -17.28 -18.32
C VAL A 278 -43.79 -15.90 -17.92
N SER A 279 -44.30 -15.76 -16.69
CA SER A 279 -44.69 -14.45 -16.15
C SER A 279 -43.51 -13.48 -16.32
N PRO A 280 -43.75 -12.22 -16.70
CA PRO A 280 -42.67 -11.26 -16.92
C PRO A 280 -41.83 -11.20 -15.65
N VAL A 281 -40.51 -11.40 -15.81
CA VAL A 281 -39.57 -11.30 -14.70
C VAL A 281 -39.68 -9.87 -14.17
N ARG A 282 -40.33 -9.70 -13.01
CA ARG A 282 -40.35 -8.40 -12.32
C ARG A 282 -38.91 -7.91 -12.25
N SER A 283 -38.65 -6.76 -12.85
CA SER A 283 -37.34 -6.12 -12.79
C SER A 283 -36.93 -6.03 -11.32
N ARG A 284 -35.77 -6.60 -10.98
CA ARG A 284 -35.28 -6.54 -9.61
C ARG A 284 -35.15 -5.06 -9.21
N PRO A 285 -35.50 -4.67 -7.98
CA PRO A 285 -35.34 -3.30 -7.52
C PRO A 285 -33.92 -2.79 -7.77
N GLU A 286 -33.77 -1.54 -8.16
CA GLU A 286 -32.48 -0.94 -8.55
C GLU A 286 -31.43 -1.09 -7.44
N ALA A 287 -31.81 -0.90 -6.17
CA ALA A 287 -30.94 -1.13 -5.01
C ALA A 287 -30.41 -2.58 -4.91
N VAL A 288 -31.23 -3.58 -5.26
CA VAL A 288 -30.82 -5.00 -5.28
C VAL A 288 -29.83 -5.25 -6.42
N GLN A 289 -30.04 -4.63 -7.58
CA GLN A 289 -29.11 -4.76 -8.70
C GLN A 289 -27.78 -4.06 -8.40
N LEU A 290 -27.79 -2.85 -7.84
CA LEU A 290 -26.59 -2.14 -7.44
C LEU A 290 -25.74 -2.99 -6.49
N GLU A 291 -26.33 -3.62 -5.47
CA GLU A 291 -25.59 -4.48 -4.54
C GLU A 291 -25.05 -5.76 -5.20
N LEU A 292 -25.82 -6.37 -6.11
CA LEU A 292 -25.32 -7.50 -6.91
C LEU A 292 -24.12 -7.10 -7.78
N PHE A 293 -24.15 -5.92 -8.40
CA PHE A 293 -23.03 -5.41 -9.19
C PHE A 293 -21.84 -5.01 -8.32
N THR A 294 -22.04 -4.39 -7.15
CA THR A 294 -21.00 -4.16 -6.14
C THR A 294 -20.23 -5.44 -5.83
N HIS A 295 -20.93 -6.53 -5.49
CA HIS A 295 -20.29 -7.81 -5.20
C HIS A 295 -19.60 -8.43 -6.42
N ARG A 296 -20.18 -8.30 -7.63
CA ARG A 296 -19.54 -8.78 -8.87
C ARG A 296 -18.25 -8.03 -9.18
N PHE A 297 -18.25 -6.71 -9.10
CA PHE A 297 -17.05 -5.88 -9.30
C PHE A 297 -15.98 -6.20 -8.24
N ALA A 298 -16.36 -6.28 -6.96
CA ALA A 298 -15.44 -6.66 -5.89
C ALA A 298 -14.87 -8.07 -6.09
N ALA A 299 -15.64 -9.00 -6.66
CA ALA A 299 -15.17 -10.34 -7.02
C ALA A 299 -14.13 -10.32 -8.15
N VAL A 300 -14.23 -9.41 -9.14
CA VAL A 300 -13.18 -9.20 -10.16
C VAL A 300 -11.86 -8.84 -9.49
N ALA A 301 -11.85 -7.77 -8.68
CA ALA A 301 -10.63 -7.31 -8.01
C ALA A 301 -10.04 -8.36 -7.05
N ARG A 302 -10.88 -9.09 -6.30
CA ARG A 302 -10.44 -10.21 -5.46
C ARG A 302 -9.83 -11.39 -6.23
N GLN A 303 -10.38 -11.71 -7.41
CA GLN A 303 -9.82 -12.78 -8.26
C GLN A 303 -8.46 -12.39 -8.85
N MET A 304 -8.28 -11.11 -9.20
CA MET A 304 -6.96 -10.58 -9.60
C MET A 304 -5.96 -10.72 -8.44
N GLY A 305 -6.33 -10.27 -7.23
CA GLY A 305 -5.43 -10.33 -6.06
C GLY A 305 -5.03 -11.74 -5.65
N GLU A 306 -5.95 -12.71 -5.71
CA GLU A 306 -5.62 -14.12 -5.44
C GLU A 306 -4.76 -14.75 -6.54
N MET A 307 -4.92 -14.32 -7.80
CA MET A 307 -4.03 -14.74 -8.90
C MET A 307 -2.61 -14.21 -8.69
N LEU A 308 -2.47 -12.92 -8.39
CA LEU A 308 -1.19 -12.26 -8.10
C LEU A 308 -0.47 -12.95 -6.94
N ARG A 309 -1.14 -13.08 -5.78
CA ARG A 309 -0.61 -13.76 -4.59
C ARG A 309 -0.09 -15.18 -4.87
N ARG A 310 -0.84 -15.98 -5.64
CA ARG A 310 -0.45 -17.37 -5.93
C ARG A 310 0.74 -17.46 -6.87
N THR A 311 0.82 -16.57 -7.86
CA THR A 311 1.80 -16.65 -8.96
C THR A 311 3.07 -15.85 -8.72
N ALA A 312 3.06 -14.87 -7.81
CA ALA A 312 4.24 -14.14 -7.39
C ALA A 312 5.28 -15.04 -6.69
N VAL A 313 6.54 -14.60 -6.75
CA VAL A 313 7.73 -15.29 -6.21
C VAL A 313 8.28 -14.56 -4.99
N SER A 314 8.27 -13.22 -5.00
CA SER A 314 8.83 -12.43 -3.89
C SER A 314 8.07 -12.66 -2.59
N THR A 315 8.80 -12.57 -1.48
CA THR A 315 8.22 -12.66 -0.13
C THR A 315 7.20 -11.52 0.09
N ASN A 316 7.46 -10.36 -0.50
CA ASN A 316 6.67 -9.14 -0.31
C ASN A 316 5.26 -9.25 -0.93
N VAL A 317 5.18 -9.72 -2.18
CA VAL A 317 3.89 -9.88 -2.87
C VAL A 317 3.19 -11.16 -2.41
N LYS A 318 3.93 -12.27 -2.24
CA LYS A 318 3.35 -13.59 -1.96
C LYS A 318 2.83 -13.74 -0.53
N GLU A 319 3.65 -13.36 0.46
CA GLU A 319 3.38 -13.64 1.87
C GLU A 319 2.87 -12.39 2.60
N ARG A 320 3.56 -11.24 2.42
CA ARG A 320 3.18 -9.96 3.05
C ARG A 320 1.95 -9.30 2.43
N LEU A 321 1.56 -9.70 1.22
CA LEU A 321 0.41 -9.16 0.46
C LEU A 321 0.52 -7.68 0.11
N ASP A 322 1.75 -7.22 -0.15
CA ASP A 322 2.05 -5.83 -0.44
C ASP A 322 1.78 -5.48 -1.92
N PHE A 323 0.50 -5.53 -2.28
CA PHE A 323 -0.01 -5.26 -3.63
C PHE A 323 -1.47 -4.82 -3.57
N SER A 324 -1.96 -4.05 -4.54
CA SER A 324 -3.40 -3.81 -4.73
C SER A 324 -3.82 -4.12 -6.16
N CYS A 325 -5.01 -4.70 -6.31
CA CYS A 325 -5.67 -4.92 -7.60
C CYS A 325 -6.96 -4.09 -7.67
N ALA A 326 -7.21 -3.45 -8.82
CA ALA A 326 -8.31 -2.52 -9.01
C ALA A 326 -9.03 -2.71 -10.35
N LEU A 327 -10.32 -2.39 -10.33
CA LEU A 327 -11.17 -2.22 -11.50
C LEU A 327 -11.53 -0.73 -11.61
N LEU A 328 -11.29 -0.18 -12.80
CA LEU A 328 -11.58 1.20 -13.17
C LEU A 328 -12.52 1.22 -14.37
N ASP A 329 -13.32 2.29 -14.47
CA ASP A 329 -14.23 2.45 -15.60
C ASP A 329 -13.54 2.97 -16.87
N ALA A 330 -14.29 3.20 -17.96
CA ALA A 330 -13.75 3.71 -19.21
C ALA A 330 -13.14 5.14 -19.10
N GLY A 331 -13.49 5.90 -18.06
CA GLY A 331 -12.85 7.18 -17.74
C GLY A 331 -11.49 7.02 -17.04
N GLY A 332 -11.20 5.84 -16.51
CA GLY A 332 -10.06 5.60 -15.62
C GLY A 332 -10.33 6.09 -14.19
N GLU A 333 -11.59 6.21 -13.77
CA GLU A 333 -11.93 6.43 -12.35
C GLU A 333 -11.98 5.09 -11.60
N LEU A 334 -11.43 5.04 -10.38
CA LEU A 334 -11.51 3.84 -9.53
C LEU A 334 -12.97 3.50 -9.21
N VAL A 335 -13.38 2.25 -9.48
CA VAL A 335 -14.72 1.72 -9.15
C VAL A 335 -14.69 0.83 -7.92
N VAL A 336 -13.72 -0.09 -7.85
CA VAL A 336 -13.45 -0.96 -6.69
C VAL A 336 -11.99 -1.42 -6.67
N ASN A 337 -11.50 -1.73 -5.49
CA ASN A 337 -10.22 -2.40 -5.27
C ASN A 337 -10.38 -3.66 -4.40
N ALA A 338 -9.40 -4.55 -4.44
CA ALA A 338 -9.22 -5.55 -3.40
C ALA A 338 -8.58 -4.89 -2.15
N PRO A 339 -9.07 -5.16 -0.93
CA PRO A 339 -8.69 -4.45 0.28
C PRO A 339 -7.33 -4.92 0.80
N HIS A 340 -6.27 -4.36 0.22
CA HIS A 340 -4.89 -4.63 0.58
C HIS A 340 -4.26 -3.35 1.16
N ILE A 341 -3.56 -2.55 0.35
CA ILE A 341 -2.75 -1.41 0.83
C ILE A 341 -3.43 -0.06 0.52
N PRO A 342 -3.72 0.78 1.55
CA PRO A 342 -4.44 2.04 1.34
C PRO A 342 -3.74 3.14 0.54
N VAL A 343 -2.40 3.19 0.52
CA VAL A 343 -1.67 4.19 -0.28
C VAL A 343 -1.83 4.00 -1.80
N HIS A 344 -2.24 2.81 -2.26
CA HIS A 344 -2.51 2.56 -3.68
C HIS A 344 -3.83 3.18 -4.18
N LEU A 345 -4.72 3.60 -3.28
CA LEU A 345 -6.14 3.74 -3.58
C LEU A 345 -6.51 5.00 -4.38
N GLY A 346 -6.03 6.17 -3.96
CA GLY A 346 -6.18 7.42 -4.73
C GLY A 346 -5.22 7.49 -5.93
N ALA A 347 -4.14 6.70 -5.89
CA ALA A 347 -3.08 6.71 -6.88
C ALA A 347 -3.44 6.00 -8.20
N LEU A 348 -4.13 4.84 -8.14
CA LEU A 348 -4.40 4.03 -9.33
C LEU A 348 -5.31 4.73 -10.37
N GLY A 349 -6.33 5.47 -9.94
CA GLY A 349 -7.19 6.24 -10.85
C GLY A 349 -6.43 7.38 -11.55
N LEU A 350 -5.63 8.14 -10.78
CA LEU A 350 -4.76 9.16 -11.34
C LEU A 350 -3.75 8.57 -12.32
N CYS A 351 -3.15 7.43 -11.98
CA CYS A 351 -2.19 6.72 -12.83
C CYS A 351 -2.81 6.34 -14.19
N VAL A 352 -3.97 5.68 -14.20
CA VAL A 352 -4.63 5.31 -15.47
C VAL A 352 -4.97 6.54 -16.31
N ARG A 353 -5.41 7.65 -15.70
CA ARG A 353 -5.69 8.89 -16.46
C ARG A 353 -4.42 9.51 -17.05
N ARG A 354 -3.32 9.63 -16.29
CA ARG A 354 -2.02 10.09 -16.80
C ARG A 354 -1.49 9.19 -17.92
N LEU A 355 -1.64 7.87 -17.80
CA LEU A 355 -1.26 6.94 -18.86
C LEU A 355 -2.07 7.15 -20.14
N ARG A 356 -3.39 7.39 -20.05
CA ARG A 356 -4.24 7.72 -21.22
C ARG A 356 -3.87 9.04 -21.89
N GLU A 357 -3.40 10.02 -21.12
CA GLU A 357 -2.90 11.31 -21.63
C GLU A 357 -1.54 11.15 -22.35
N THR A 358 -0.74 10.14 -21.96
CA THR A 358 0.63 9.95 -22.45
C THR A 358 0.74 8.93 -23.60
N LEU A 359 -0.06 7.86 -23.57
CA LEU A 359 0.03 6.72 -24.48
C LEU A 359 -1.36 6.31 -24.99
N ALA A 360 -1.46 6.09 -26.30
CA ALA A 360 -2.60 5.39 -26.87
C ALA A 360 -2.55 3.91 -26.44
N MET A 361 -3.67 3.41 -25.90
CA MET A 361 -3.82 2.03 -25.45
C MET A 361 -4.87 1.30 -26.30
N ALA A 362 -4.49 0.18 -26.90
CA ALA A 362 -5.31 -0.63 -27.79
C ALA A 362 -5.66 -2.01 -27.18
N PRO A 363 -6.60 -2.77 -27.78
CA PRO A 363 -6.87 -4.15 -27.38
C PRO A 363 -5.60 -5.03 -27.41
N GLY A 364 -5.31 -5.70 -26.29
CA GLY A 364 -4.13 -6.55 -26.14
C GLY A 364 -2.86 -5.83 -25.65
N ASP A 365 -2.90 -4.51 -25.45
CA ASP A 365 -1.78 -3.79 -24.85
C ASP A 365 -1.68 -4.03 -23.33
N VAL A 366 -0.47 -3.92 -22.81
CA VAL A 366 -0.17 -3.88 -21.37
C VAL A 366 0.84 -2.78 -21.13
N ILE A 367 0.55 -1.88 -20.19
CA ILE A 367 1.42 -0.76 -19.83
C ILE A 367 2.03 -1.01 -18.46
N VAL A 368 3.31 -0.66 -18.27
CA VAL A 368 3.99 -0.68 -16.97
C VAL A 368 4.62 0.67 -16.66
N THR A 369 4.61 1.07 -15.40
CA THR A 369 5.25 2.30 -14.88
C THR A 369 5.42 2.20 -13.36
N ASN A 370 6.44 2.86 -12.81
CA ASN A 370 6.53 3.21 -11.37
C ASN A 370 6.74 4.72 -11.16
N HIS A 371 6.85 5.50 -12.24
CA HIS A 371 7.30 6.88 -12.19
C HIS A 371 6.25 7.80 -11.51
N PRO A 372 6.61 8.55 -10.45
CA PRO A 372 5.66 9.35 -9.65
C PRO A 372 4.81 10.36 -10.43
N ALA A 373 5.41 11.09 -11.38
CA ALA A 373 4.72 12.00 -12.30
C ALA A 373 3.47 11.38 -12.99
N PHE A 374 3.49 10.08 -13.24
CA PHE A 374 2.41 9.34 -13.90
C PHE A 374 1.54 8.56 -12.90
N GLY A 375 1.46 9.03 -11.65
CA GLY A 375 0.64 8.44 -10.58
C GLY A 375 1.31 7.28 -9.81
N GLY A 376 2.62 7.09 -9.95
CA GLY A 376 3.41 6.23 -9.06
C GLY A 376 3.41 6.75 -7.61
N SER A 377 3.50 5.85 -6.64
CA SER A 377 3.63 6.19 -5.21
C SER A 377 5.10 6.42 -4.84
N HIS A 378 5.96 5.48 -5.23
CA HIS A 378 7.42 5.50 -5.16
C HIS A 378 7.96 4.43 -6.13
N LEU A 379 9.27 4.33 -6.33
CA LEU A 379 9.83 3.39 -7.32
C LEU A 379 9.60 1.90 -7.03
N PRO A 380 9.60 1.40 -5.77
CA PRO A 380 9.26 0.01 -5.48
C PRO A 380 7.85 -0.41 -5.94
N ASP A 381 6.88 0.51 -5.98
CA ASP A 381 5.49 0.22 -6.35
C ASP A 381 5.27 0.22 -7.87
N VAL A 382 5.62 -0.87 -8.53
CA VAL A 382 5.45 -1.01 -9.97
C VAL A 382 3.97 -1.29 -10.30
N THR A 383 3.41 -0.48 -11.20
CA THR A 383 2.02 -0.53 -11.65
C THR A 383 1.93 -1.13 -13.04
N VAL A 384 1.10 -2.15 -13.22
CA VAL A 384 0.75 -2.75 -14.51
C VAL A 384 -0.72 -2.47 -14.81
N VAL A 385 -1.00 -1.89 -15.97
CA VAL A 385 -2.35 -1.51 -16.43
C VAL A 385 -2.69 -2.23 -17.73
N THR A 386 -3.93 -2.71 -17.82
CA THR A 386 -4.45 -3.38 -19.02
C THR A 386 -5.82 -2.80 -19.37
N PRO A 387 -6.01 -2.20 -20.57
CA PRO A 387 -7.32 -1.78 -21.03
C PRO A 387 -8.18 -3.01 -21.36
N VAL A 388 -9.47 -2.94 -21.07
CA VAL A 388 -10.40 -4.05 -21.29
C VAL A 388 -11.43 -3.67 -22.33
N TYR A 389 -11.33 -4.30 -23.49
CA TYR A 389 -12.24 -4.13 -24.62
C TYR A 389 -13.16 -5.35 -24.78
N GLU A 390 -14.35 -5.11 -25.35
CA GLU A 390 -15.22 -6.14 -25.92
C GLU A 390 -15.63 -5.68 -27.33
N GLY A 391 -15.10 -6.35 -28.36
CA GLY A 391 -15.04 -5.76 -29.71
C GLY A 391 -14.19 -4.48 -29.69
N GLU A 392 -14.67 -3.43 -30.36
CA GLU A 392 -14.04 -2.10 -30.35
C GLU A 392 -14.39 -1.27 -29.10
N ALA A 393 -15.35 -1.72 -28.29
CA ALA A 393 -15.85 -0.95 -27.16
C ALA A 393 -14.98 -1.14 -25.90
N LEU A 394 -14.37 -0.05 -25.43
CA LEU A 394 -13.73 0.00 -24.11
C LEU A 394 -14.78 -0.20 -23.01
N LEU A 395 -14.56 -1.18 -22.13
CA LEU A 395 -15.35 -1.42 -20.92
C LEU A 395 -14.78 -0.68 -19.71
N GLY A 396 -13.46 -0.55 -19.64
CA GLY A 396 -12.73 0.02 -18.52
C GLY A 396 -11.28 -0.47 -18.49
N TYR A 397 -10.64 -0.36 -17.33
CA TYR A 397 -9.26 -0.80 -17.12
C TYR A 397 -9.19 -1.71 -15.90
N VAL A 398 -8.25 -2.66 -15.95
CA VAL A 398 -7.80 -3.38 -14.77
C VAL A 398 -6.35 -3.04 -14.49
N ALA A 399 -6.02 -2.87 -13.22
CA ALA A 399 -4.69 -2.49 -12.78
C ALA A 399 -4.25 -3.29 -11.56
N SER A 400 -2.96 -3.59 -11.50
CA SER A 400 -2.30 -4.18 -10.35
C SER A 400 -1.04 -3.37 -10.03
N ARG A 401 -0.89 -2.97 -8.77
CA ARG A 401 0.32 -2.35 -8.23
C ARG A 401 0.91 -3.29 -7.19
N ALA A 402 2.20 -3.58 -7.28
CA ALA A 402 2.90 -4.49 -6.38
C ALA A 402 4.21 -3.85 -5.94
N HIS A 403 4.52 -3.95 -4.65
CA HIS A 403 5.77 -3.45 -4.10
C HIS A 403 6.87 -4.49 -4.31
N HIS A 404 7.84 -4.17 -5.17
CA HIS A 404 9.05 -4.94 -5.36
C HIS A 404 10.09 -4.55 -4.31
N ALA A 405 10.38 -5.44 -3.36
CA ALA A 405 11.33 -5.20 -2.28
C ALA A 405 12.78 -4.90 -2.73
N GLU A 406 13.08 -5.07 -4.02
CA GLU A 406 14.35 -4.72 -4.64
C GLU A 406 14.09 -4.34 -6.10
N ILE A 407 14.22 -3.06 -6.42
CA ILE A 407 14.13 -2.47 -7.76
C ILE A 407 15.37 -1.60 -8.08
N GLY A 408 16.46 -1.76 -7.31
CA GLY A 408 17.73 -1.06 -7.45
C GLY A 408 18.01 -0.04 -6.34
N GLY A 409 18.71 1.04 -6.69
CA GLY A 409 19.00 2.17 -5.80
C GLY A 409 20.34 2.06 -5.07
N ILE A 410 20.76 3.12 -4.38
CA ILE A 410 22.11 3.22 -3.78
C ILE A 410 22.35 2.25 -2.61
N ARG A 411 21.29 1.72 -1.99
CA ARG A 411 21.35 0.66 -0.97
C ARG A 411 20.32 -0.45 -1.32
N PRO A 412 20.56 -1.71 -0.88
CA PRO A 412 19.59 -2.80 -1.03
C PRO A 412 18.25 -2.47 -0.38
N GLY A 413 17.16 -3.03 -0.93
CA GLY A 413 15.81 -2.79 -0.41
C GLY A 413 15.08 -1.60 -1.08
N SER A 414 15.77 -0.82 -1.92
CA SER A 414 15.20 0.30 -2.70
C SER A 414 14.47 1.39 -1.90
N MET A 415 14.77 1.50 -0.61
CA MET A 415 14.39 2.63 0.23
C MET A 415 15.62 3.19 0.94
N PRO A 416 16.49 3.96 0.24
CA PRO A 416 17.73 4.44 0.81
C PRO A 416 17.46 5.64 1.73
N PRO A 417 17.90 5.61 3.00
CA PRO A 417 17.60 6.65 4.00
C PRO A 417 18.20 8.01 3.61
N GLY A 418 19.39 8.01 2.99
CA GLY A 418 20.07 9.21 2.51
C GLY A 418 19.72 9.66 1.08
N ALA A 419 18.70 9.09 0.44
CA ALA A 419 18.32 9.47 -0.92
C ALA A 419 17.80 10.91 -0.97
N ARG A 420 18.26 11.66 -1.98
CA ARG A 420 17.85 13.05 -2.27
C ARG A 420 17.23 13.19 -3.66
N ARG A 421 17.62 12.31 -4.60
CA ARG A 421 17.17 12.31 -5.99
C ARG A 421 16.47 10.99 -6.32
N LEU A 422 15.45 11.03 -7.17
CA LEU A 422 14.61 9.87 -7.50
C LEU A 422 15.43 8.67 -8.00
N VAL A 423 16.43 8.90 -8.86
CA VAL A 423 17.34 7.85 -9.36
C VAL A 423 18.13 7.12 -8.28
N GLU A 424 18.33 7.72 -7.10
CA GLU A 424 19.06 7.08 -6.01
C GLU A 424 18.22 5.99 -5.32
N GLU A 425 16.89 6.01 -5.51
CA GLU A 425 15.94 5.06 -4.93
C GLU A 425 15.83 3.76 -5.75
N GLY A 426 16.07 3.81 -7.07
CA GLY A 426 15.93 2.64 -7.92
C GLY A 426 15.79 2.92 -9.42
N VAL A 427 15.41 1.87 -10.15
CA VAL A 427 15.09 1.96 -11.57
C VAL A 427 13.80 2.76 -11.76
N VAL A 428 13.90 3.85 -12.50
CA VAL A 428 12.75 4.66 -12.93
C VAL A 428 12.19 4.09 -14.23
N LEU A 429 10.95 3.59 -14.18
CA LEU A 429 10.18 3.10 -15.32
C LEU A 429 9.14 4.16 -15.71
N PRO A 430 9.41 5.01 -16.73
CA PRO A 430 8.37 5.84 -17.34
C PRO A 430 7.31 4.96 -18.03
N PRO A 431 6.15 5.52 -18.41
CA PRO A 431 5.12 4.80 -19.15
C PRO A 431 5.67 4.07 -20.37
N LEU A 432 5.58 2.73 -20.38
CA LEU A 432 6.05 1.90 -21.48
C LEU A 432 5.10 0.73 -21.77
N HIS A 433 5.01 0.33 -23.05
CA HIS A 433 4.28 -0.86 -23.46
C HIS A 433 5.08 -2.11 -23.08
N LEU A 434 4.68 -2.78 -22.00
CA LEU A 434 5.15 -4.14 -21.70
C LEU A 434 4.61 -5.15 -22.70
N ALA A 435 3.41 -4.89 -23.26
CA ALA A 435 2.92 -5.55 -24.45
C ALA A 435 2.23 -4.57 -25.40
N ARG A 436 2.31 -4.86 -26.70
CA ARG A 436 1.53 -4.21 -27.75
C ARG A 436 0.81 -5.27 -28.58
N GLY A 437 -0.52 -5.19 -28.67
CA GLY A 437 -1.33 -6.18 -29.40
C GLY A 437 -1.10 -7.64 -28.96
N GLY A 438 -0.77 -7.88 -27.68
CA GLY A 438 -0.45 -9.20 -27.13
C GLY A 438 1.01 -9.66 -27.29
N VAL A 439 1.86 -8.91 -27.99
CA VAL A 439 3.31 -9.21 -28.12
C VAL A 439 4.06 -8.52 -26.98
N PHE A 440 4.78 -9.30 -26.16
CA PHE A 440 5.46 -8.82 -24.94
C PHE A 440 6.94 -8.48 -25.16
N ALA A 441 7.39 -7.36 -24.60
CA ALA A 441 8.77 -6.85 -24.66
C ALA A 441 9.58 -7.18 -23.39
N TRP A 442 9.64 -8.47 -23.01
CA TRP A 442 10.29 -8.90 -21.75
C TRP A 442 11.79 -8.62 -21.70
N ASP A 443 12.50 -8.73 -22.82
CA ASP A 443 13.94 -8.48 -22.86
C ASP A 443 14.27 -6.98 -22.84
N GLU A 444 13.47 -6.13 -23.49
CA GLU A 444 13.58 -4.67 -23.35
C GLU A 444 13.34 -4.24 -21.90
N LEU A 445 12.34 -4.82 -21.22
CA LEU A 445 12.12 -4.57 -19.79
C LEU A 445 13.32 -5.03 -18.94
N ARG A 446 13.94 -6.18 -19.24
CA ARG A 446 15.17 -6.62 -18.56
C ARG A 446 16.30 -5.61 -18.76
N GLU A 447 16.51 -5.13 -19.98
CA GLU A 447 17.52 -4.10 -20.27
C GLU A 447 17.26 -2.82 -19.48
N ARG A 448 16.00 -2.34 -19.43
CA ARG A 448 15.60 -1.17 -18.63
C ARG A 448 15.81 -1.35 -17.12
N LEU A 449 15.73 -2.58 -16.60
CA LEU A 449 16.00 -2.90 -15.21
C LEU A 449 17.51 -3.00 -14.86
N LEU A 450 18.37 -3.21 -15.88
CA LEU A 450 19.81 -3.46 -15.70
C LEU A 450 20.72 -2.34 -16.21
N ALA A 451 20.25 -1.48 -17.11
CA ALA A 451 21.02 -0.38 -17.69
C ALA A 451 21.22 0.87 -16.79
N PRO A 452 20.31 1.24 -15.86
CA PRO A 452 20.50 2.41 -15.01
C PRO A 452 21.72 2.31 -14.08
N PRO A 453 22.26 3.44 -13.56
CA PRO A 453 23.45 3.43 -12.69
C PRO A 453 23.30 2.64 -11.39
N TYR A 454 22.06 2.48 -10.90
CA TYR A 454 21.72 1.74 -9.69
C TYR A 454 20.67 0.65 -10.03
N PRO A 455 21.06 -0.39 -10.79
CA PRO A 455 20.14 -1.38 -11.32
C PRO A 455 19.60 -2.30 -10.22
N THR A 456 18.52 -3.02 -10.51
CA THR A 456 17.98 -4.01 -9.56
C THR A 456 18.96 -5.15 -9.29
N ARG A 457 19.05 -5.57 -8.03
CA ARG A 457 19.81 -6.76 -7.60
C ARG A 457 19.01 -8.06 -7.79
N ALA A 458 17.72 -7.98 -8.13
CA ALA A 458 16.77 -9.09 -8.11
C ALA A 458 15.99 -9.26 -9.45
N VAL A 459 16.62 -8.98 -10.60
CA VAL A 459 15.95 -8.88 -11.91
C VAL A 459 15.02 -10.06 -12.26
N GLU A 460 15.39 -11.30 -11.94
CA GLU A 460 14.53 -12.47 -12.21
C GLU A 460 13.27 -12.51 -11.33
N GLU A 461 13.35 -12.01 -10.08
CA GLU A 461 12.20 -11.85 -9.20
C GLU A 461 11.31 -10.71 -9.69
N ASN A 462 11.89 -9.57 -10.11
CA ASN A 462 11.12 -8.47 -10.72
C ASN A 462 10.32 -8.95 -11.95
N LEU A 463 10.97 -9.68 -12.86
CA LEU A 463 10.31 -10.22 -14.06
C LEU A 463 9.29 -11.32 -13.73
N ALA A 464 9.49 -12.11 -12.67
CA ALA A 464 8.52 -13.11 -12.23
C ALA A 464 7.25 -12.45 -11.66
N ASP A 465 7.40 -11.46 -10.78
CA ASP A 465 6.27 -10.75 -10.17
C ASP A 465 5.54 -9.87 -11.20
N LEU A 466 6.22 -9.30 -12.20
CA LEU A 466 5.56 -8.60 -13.30
C LEU A 466 4.78 -9.55 -14.21
N ARG A 467 5.22 -10.80 -14.41
CA ARG A 467 4.40 -11.84 -15.06
C ARG A 467 3.18 -12.22 -14.22
N ALA A 468 3.32 -12.28 -12.89
CA ALA A 468 2.20 -12.50 -11.97
C ALA A 468 1.17 -11.35 -12.04
N ALA A 469 1.63 -10.10 -12.12
CA ALA A 469 0.80 -8.91 -12.31
C ALA A 469 0.05 -8.95 -13.66
N VAL A 470 0.73 -9.32 -14.75
CA VAL A 470 0.10 -9.55 -16.07
C VAL A 470 -0.98 -10.65 -16.00
N ALA A 471 -0.71 -11.77 -15.33
CA ALA A 471 -1.67 -12.86 -15.17
C ALA A 471 -2.89 -12.43 -14.33
N ALA A 472 -2.68 -11.63 -13.28
CA ALA A 472 -3.75 -11.05 -12.47
C ALA A 472 -4.64 -10.10 -13.29
N ASN A 473 -4.04 -9.17 -14.04
CA ASN A 473 -4.77 -8.27 -14.93
C ASN A 473 -5.52 -9.04 -16.02
N HIS A 474 -4.90 -10.06 -16.65
CA HIS A 474 -5.57 -10.91 -17.62
C HIS A 474 -6.83 -11.54 -17.03
N ARG A 475 -6.75 -12.09 -15.80
CA ARG A 475 -7.89 -12.66 -15.10
C ARG A 475 -8.99 -11.64 -14.80
N GLY A 476 -8.62 -10.41 -14.43
CA GLY A 476 -9.56 -9.31 -14.24
C GLY A 476 -10.28 -8.93 -15.53
N ALA A 477 -9.54 -8.83 -16.63
CA ALA A 477 -10.06 -8.49 -17.95
C ALA A 477 -11.02 -9.56 -18.50
N GLU A 478 -10.71 -10.85 -18.30
CA GLU A 478 -11.65 -11.95 -18.60
C GLU A 478 -12.96 -11.83 -17.83
N ALA A 479 -12.88 -11.62 -16.52
CA ALA A 479 -14.06 -11.55 -15.66
C ALA A 479 -14.96 -10.35 -16.00
N LEU A 480 -14.37 -9.20 -16.35
CA LEU A 480 -15.11 -8.03 -16.82
C LEU A 480 -15.77 -8.26 -18.18
N ARG A 481 -15.08 -8.90 -19.14
CA ARG A 481 -15.69 -9.29 -20.44
C ARG A 481 -16.85 -10.26 -20.25
N SER A 482 -16.70 -11.29 -19.40
CA SER A 482 -17.79 -12.23 -19.09
C SER A 482 -19.00 -11.49 -18.53
N LEU A 483 -18.79 -10.61 -17.54
CA LEU A 483 -19.85 -9.80 -16.95
C LEU A 483 -20.56 -8.90 -17.98
N ALA A 484 -19.81 -8.29 -18.91
CA ALA A 484 -20.37 -7.46 -19.98
C ALA A 484 -21.18 -8.28 -21.01
N ARG A 485 -20.75 -9.51 -21.33
CA ARG A 485 -21.51 -10.44 -22.18
C ARG A 485 -22.78 -10.95 -21.50
N GLU A 486 -22.70 -11.25 -20.21
CA GLU A 486 -23.82 -11.80 -19.43
C GLU A 486 -24.89 -10.77 -19.06
N GLN A 487 -24.52 -9.51 -18.84
CA GLN A 487 -25.42 -8.47 -18.31
C GLN A 487 -25.60 -7.27 -19.25
N GLY A 488 -24.83 -7.19 -20.34
CA GLY A 488 -24.80 -6.05 -21.25
C GLY A 488 -23.80 -4.97 -20.82
N ARG A 489 -23.07 -4.41 -21.79
CA ARG A 489 -22.09 -3.33 -21.59
C ARG A 489 -22.70 -2.10 -20.90
N GLU A 490 -23.90 -1.71 -21.30
CA GLU A 490 -24.60 -0.54 -20.76
C GLU A 490 -24.93 -0.71 -19.28
N ALA A 491 -25.36 -1.91 -18.86
CA ALA A 491 -25.60 -2.20 -17.46
C ALA A 491 -24.29 -2.14 -16.65
N VAL A 492 -23.19 -2.71 -17.17
CA VAL A 492 -21.87 -2.63 -16.52
C VAL A 492 -21.46 -1.17 -16.30
N GLY A 493 -21.48 -0.33 -17.35
CA GLY A 493 -21.14 1.09 -17.23
C GLY A 493 -22.07 1.86 -16.28
N ARG A 494 -23.38 1.62 -16.36
CA ARG A 494 -24.38 2.24 -15.49
C ARG A 494 -24.14 1.91 -14.01
N TYR A 495 -23.86 0.66 -13.66
CA TYR A 495 -23.62 0.29 -12.27
C TYR A 495 -22.23 0.69 -11.76
N MET A 496 -21.21 0.81 -12.62
CA MET A 496 -19.94 1.46 -12.26
C MET A 496 -20.16 2.94 -11.88
N ALA A 497 -20.98 3.67 -12.64
CA ALA A 497 -21.34 5.05 -12.34
C ALA A 497 -22.20 5.17 -11.07
N ALA A 498 -23.22 4.32 -10.92
CA ALA A 498 -24.11 4.31 -9.75
C ALA A 498 -23.38 3.97 -8.44
N LEU A 499 -22.37 3.11 -8.47
CA LEU A 499 -21.55 2.79 -7.29
C LEU A 499 -20.71 3.99 -6.82
N LYS A 500 -20.19 4.80 -7.76
CA LYS A 500 -19.49 6.05 -7.42
C LYS A 500 -20.47 7.12 -6.91
N ALA A 501 -21.64 7.25 -7.53
CA ALA A 501 -22.69 8.17 -7.06
C ALA A 501 -23.17 7.84 -5.63
N ARG A 502 -23.35 6.55 -5.31
CA ARG A 502 -23.64 6.10 -3.93
C ARG A 502 -22.52 6.49 -2.95
N ALA A 503 -21.25 6.39 -3.34
CA ALA A 503 -20.15 6.77 -2.47
C ALA A 503 -20.08 8.29 -2.23
N GLU A 504 -20.38 9.10 -3.25
CA GLU A 504 -20.52 10.56 -3.14
C GLU A 504 -21.64 10.96 -2.19
N GLU A 505 -22.85 10.42 -2.38
CA GLU A 505 -24.03 10.65 -1.51
C GLU A 505 -23.72 10.33 -0.05
N ARG A 506 -22.97 9.25 0.19
CA ARG A 506 -22.61 8.78 1.54
C ARG A 506 -21.58 9.68 2.20
N LEU A 507 -20.62 10.24 1.44
CA LEU A 507 -19.75 11.27 1.99
C LEU A 507 -20.50 12.56 2.29
N ARG A 508 -21.36 13.06 1.38
CA ARG A 508 -22.21 14.24 1.64
C ARG A 508 -23.03 14.05 2.93
N SER A 509 -23.62 12.87 3.09
CA SER A 509 -24.36 12.49 4.31
C SER A 509 -23.49 12.43 5.57
N ALA A 510 -22.21 12.12 5.44
CA ALA A 510 -21.27 12.09 6.57
C ALA A 510 -20.75 13.49 6.93
N LEU A 511 -20.43 14.32 5.94
CA LEU A 511 -20.04 15.73 6.11
C LEU A 511 -21.16 16.55 6.77
N ALA A 512 -22.42 16.31 6.39
CA ALA A 512 -23.58 16.97 6.99
C ALA A 512 -23.83 16.64 8.48
N ARG A 513 -23.10 15.67 9.06
CA ARG A 513 -23.12 15.37 10.51
C ARG A 513 -22.02 16.09 11.28
N LEU A 514 -21.04 16.68 10.60
CA LEU A 514 -20.01 17.50 11.23
C LEU A 514 -20.56 18.92 11.47
N PRO A 515 -20.10 19.63 12.51
CA PRO A 515 -20.36 21.06 12.64
C PRO A 515 -19.85 21.79 11.39
N ALA A 516 -20.71 22.62 10.79
CA ALA A 516 -20.30 23.47 9.68
C ALA A 516 -19.28 24.51 10.17
N GLY A 517 -18.21 24.72 9.41
CA GLY A 517 -17.15 25.64 9.79
C GLY A 517 -15.78 25.19 9.33
N ARG A 518 -14.76 25.75 9.99
CA ARG A 518 -13.34 25.48 9.73
C ARG A 518 -12.73 24.73 10.91
N SER A 519 -12.00 23.66 10.63
CA SER A 519 -11.06 23.06 11.58
C SER A 519 -9.67 23.02 10.96
N ALA A 520 -8.64 22.93 11.79
CA ALA A 520 -7.26 22.84 11.32
C ALA A 520 -6.44 21.95 12.26
N ALA A 521 -5.40 21.34 11.71
CA ALA A 521 -4.36 20.66 12.47
C ALA A 521 -2.99 20.93 11.81
N LEU A 522 -1.97 20.94 12.65
CA LEU A 522 -0.57 21.04 12.25
C LEU A 522 0.18 19.94 12.98
N GLU A 523 0.82 19.07 12.21
CA GLU A 523 1.74 18.07 12.73
C GLU A 523 3.13 18.27 12.13
N ARG A 524 4.13 17.54 12.66
CA ARG A 524 5.52 17.59 12.17
C ARG A 524 6.07 16.19 11.94
N LEU A 525 6.97 16.06 10.97
CA LEU A 525 7.91 14.95 10.93
C LEU A 525 8.98 15.10 12.03
N ASP A 526 9.70 14.03 12.36
CA ASP A 526 10.75 14.04 13.40
C ASP A 526 11.94 14.99 13.10
N ASP A 527 12.06 15.49 11.86
CA ASP A 527 13.02 16.55 11.47
C ASP A 527 12.45 17.98 11.60
N GLY A 528 11.21 18.12 12.07
CA GLY A 528 10.50 19.38 12.25
C GLY A 528 9.66 19.85 11.06
N SER A 529 9.75 19.18 9.90
CA SER A 529 9.01 19.55 8.68
C SER A 529 7.49 19.57 8.92
N PRO A 530 6.81 20.72 8.72
CA PRO A 530 5.38 20.83 9.01
C PRO A 530 4.50 20.18 7.93
N ILE A 531 3.43 19.53 8.38
CA ILE A 531 2.27 19.14 7.56
C ILE A 531 1.05 19.81 8.17
N ALA A 532 0.51 20.79 7.45
CA ALA A 532 -0.66 21.56 7.86
C ALA A 532 -1.88 21.14 7.04
N VAL A 533 -3.04 21.07 7.69
CA VAL A 533 -4.33 20.86 7.04
C VAL A 533 -5.33 21.84 7.62
N ALA A 534 -6.00 22.60 6.76
CA ALA A 534 -7.26 23.27 7.05
C ALA A 534 -8.40 22.54 6.32
N LEU A 535 -9.50 22.31 7.04
CA LEU A 535 -10.72 21.69 6.53
C LEU A 535 -11.85 22.70 6.60
N GLU A 536 -12.51 22.97 5.48
CA GLU A 536 -13.75 23.74 5.45
C GLU A 536 -14.90 22.81 5.06
N VAL A 537 -15.83 22.56 5.97
CA VAL A 537 -16.93 21.60 5.77
C VAL A 537 -18.26 22.32 5.59
N SER A 538 -19.00 21.92 4.56
CA SER A 538 -20.32 22.43 4.21
C SER A 538 -21.28 21.30 3.81
N PRO A 539 -22.60 21.52 3.78
CA PRO A 539 -23.57 20.52 3.27
C PRO A 539 -23.36 20.14 1.79
N SER A 540 -22.72 21.01 1.00
CA SER A 540 -22.46 20.79 -0.42
C SER A 540 -21.09 20.16 -0.72
N GLY A 541 -20.21 19.98 0.27
CA GLY A 541 -18.88 19.42 0.08
C GLY A 541 -17.86 19.91 1.11
N ALA A 542 -16.59 19.58 0.89
CA ALA A 542 -15.48 20.01 1.73
C ALA A 542 -14.30 20.57 0.91
N LEU A 543 -13.59 21.54 1.46
CA LEU A 543 -12.24 21.92 1.03
C LEU A 543 -11.22 21.29 2.00
N VAL A 544 -10.22 20.63 1.45
CA VAL A 544 -9.02 20.17 2.16
C VAL A 544 -7.84 20.99 1.64
N ASP A 545 -7.35 21.93 2.45
CA ASP A 545 -6.25 22.83 2.08
C ASP A 545 -4.98 22.50 2.86
N PHE A 546 -3.91 22.17 2.15
CA PHE A 546 -2.60 21.82 2.70
C PHE A 546 -1.63 23.02 2.81
N THR A 547 -2.12 24.25 2.57
CA THR A 547 -1.33 25.48 2.72
C THR A 547 -0.74 25.59 4.13
N GLY A 548 0.57 25.86 4.21
CA GLY A 548 1.35 25.84 5.45
C GLY A 548 2.19 24.57 5.67
N SER A 549 2.00 23.54 4.83
CA SER A 549 2.92 22.39 4.74
C SER A 549 4.28 22.80 4.15
N ALA A 550 5.33 22.01 4.39
CA ALA A 550 6.69 22.36 3.99
C ALA A 550 6.89 22.43 2.46
N GLY A 551 7.87 23.25 2.05
CA GLY A 551 8.41 23.23 0.68
C GLY A 551 9.10 21.90 0.33
N VAL A 552 9.62 21.76 -0.89
CA VAL A 552 10.24 20.51 -1.35
C VAL A 552 11.35 20.09 -0.38
N HIS A 553 11.21 18.87 0.16
CA HIS A 553 12.06 18.34 1.20
C HIS A 553 13.41 17.86 0.61
N PRO A 554 14.57 18.14 1.25
CA PRO A 554 15.90 17.86 0.69
C PRO A 554 16.32 16.38 0.70
N GLY A 555 15.65 15.55 1.50
CA GLY A 555 15.73 14.09 1.47
C GLY A 555 14.46 13.44 0.93
N ASN A 556 14.22 12.17 1.23
CA ASN A 556 13.20 11.35 0.57
C ASN A 556 11.73 11.48 1.06
N PHE A 557 11.41 12.40 1.98
CA PHE A 557 10.05 12.60 2.51
C PHE A 557 9.04 13.30 1.57
N ASN A 558 9.38 13.51 0.29
CA ASN A 558 8.45 14.13 -0.65
C ASN A 558 7.34 13.17 -1.08
N ALA A 559 6.09 13.43 -0.69
CA ALA A 559 4.93 12.64 -1.09
C ALA A 559 4.42 13.08 -2.48
N PRO A 560 4.34 12.20 -3.49
CA PRO A 560 3.74 12.56 -4.77
C PRO A 560 2.24 12.91 -4.64
N PRO A 561 1.65 13.67 -5.58
CA PRO A 561 0.22 14.04 -5.55
C PRO A 561 -0.73 12.84 -5.41
N ALA A 562 -0.31 11.68 -5.94
CA ALA A 562 -1.02 10.41 -5.86
C ALA A 562 -1.14 9.87 -4.41
N VAL A 563 -0.14 10.12 -3.57
CA VAL A 563 -0.10 9.72 -2.15
C VAL A 563 -1.02 10.62 -1.33
N VAL A 564 -0.95 11.94 -1.52
CA VAL A 564 -1.85 12.91 -0.84
C VAL A 564 -3.32 12.61 -1.13
N ARG A 565 -3.66 12.41 -2.41
CA ARG A 565 -5.02 12.01 -2.85
C ARG A 565 -5.48 10.70 -2.20
N SER A 566 -4.57 9.77 -1.94
CA SER A 566 -4.86 8.50 -1.27
C SER A 566 -5.09 8.67 0.23
N ALA A 567 -4.29 9.49 0.91
CA ALA A 567 -4.47 9.79 2.33
C ALA A 567 -5.80 10.53 2.60
N VAL A 568 -6.15 11.52 1.78
CA VAL A 568 -7.45 12.22 1.85
C VAL A 568 -8.61 11.24 1.61
N LEU A 569 -8.53 10.40 0.57
CA LEU A 569 -9.54 9.38 0.29
C LEU A 569 -9.70 8.37 1.45
N TYR A 570 -8.61 8.00 2.12
CA TYR A 570 -8.63 7.14 3.29
C TYR A 570 -9.29 7.81 4.51
N ALA A 571 -8.91 9.04 4.85
CA ALA A 571 -9.51 9.77 5.98
C ALA A 571 -11.02 10.00 5.80
N LEU A 572 -11.45 10.39 4.59
CA LEU A 572 -12.87 10.53 4.25
C LEU A 572 -13.62 9.19 4.31
N ARG A 573 -12.95 8.07 3.96
CA ARG A 573 -13.55 6.73 4.09
C ARG A 573 -13.78 6.31 5.55
N LEU A 574 -12.92 6.75 6.47
CA LEU A 574 -13.11 6.55 7.91
C LEU A 574 -14.31 7.37 8.41
N LEU A 575 -14.40 8.66 8.03
CA LEU A 575 -15.51 9.55 8.39
C LEU A 575 -16.90 8.99 7.99
N ILE A 576 -17.00 8.31 6.84
CA ILE A 576 -18.27 7.72 6.40
C ILE A 576 -18.75 6.59 7.35
N ALA A 577 -17.83 5.79 7.90
CA ALA A 577 -18.09 4.68 8.83
C ALA A 577 -19.07 3.58 8.35
N GLU A 578 -19.38 3.48 7.05
CA GLU A 578 -20.27 2.45 6.48
C GLU A 578 -19.50 1.36 5.69
N PRO A 579 -20.06 0.16 5.45
CA PRO A 579 -19.43 -0.90 4.65
C PRO A 579 -19.52 -0.63 3.14
N LEU A 580 -18.91 0.46 2.68
CA LEU A 580 -18.83 0.81 1.25
C LEU A 580 -17.48 0.38 0.64
N PRO A 581 -17.46 -0.07 -0.64
CA PRO A 581 -16.23 -0.16 -1.42
C PRO A 581 -15.60 1.22 -1.53
N LEU A 582 -14.28 1.30 -1.41
CA LEU A 582 -13.57 2.55 -1.60
C LEU A 582 -13.39 2.81 -3.10
N ASN A 583 -13.81 3.99 -3.54
CA ASN A 583 -13.82 4.40 -4.94
C ASN A 583 -13.72 5.93 -5.06
N GLU A 584 -13.42 6.45 -6.26
CA GLU A 584 -13.20 7.89 -6.46
C GLU A 584 -14.47 8.76 -6.36
N GLY A 585 -15.66 8.15 -6.25
CA GLY A 585 -16.89 8.86 -5.93
C GLY A 585 -16.82 9.61 -4.59
N ILE A 586 -16.04 9.10 -3.63
CA ILE A 586 -15.76 9.77 -2.35
C ILE A 586 -15.05 11.12 -2.55
N LEU A 587 -14.27 11.32 -3.62
CA LEU A 587 -13.54 12.57 -3.87
C LEU A 587 -14.35 13.61 -4.66
N ARG A 588 -15.52 13.27 -5.19
CA ARG A 588 -16.32 14.18 -6.02
C ARG A 588 -16.85 15.44 -5.32
N PRO A 589 -17.25 15.41 -4.03
CA PRO A 589 -17.71 16.59 -3.33
C PRO A 589 -16.55 17.27 -2.55
N VAL A 590 -15.30 17.04 -2.95
CA VAL A 590 -14.11 17.50 -2.21
C VAL A 590 -13.12 18.23 -3.11
N GLU A 591 -12.86 19.51 -2.82
CA GLU A 591 -11.71 20.23 -3.35
C GLU A 591 -10.47 19.85 -2.52
N ILE A 592 -9.36 19.51 -3.19
CA ILE A 592 -8.07 19.27 -2.53
C ILE A 592 -7.09 20.32 -3.06
N ARG A 593 -6.65 21.23 -2.19
CA ARG A 593 -5.67 22.25 -2.52
C ARG A 593 -4.32 21.88 -1.91
N VAL A 594 -3.31 21.74 -2.76
CA VAL A 594 -1.94 21.42 -2.35
C VAL A 594 -1.00 22.35 -3.09
N PRO A 595 -0.40 23.36 -2.43
CA PRO A 595 0.66 24.17 -3.03
C PRO A 595 1.90 23.33 -3.35
N GLU A 596 2.68 23.75 -4.34
CA GLU A 596 3.96 23.11 -4.69
C GLU A 596 4.89 23.08 -3.48
N GLY A 597 5.45 21.91 -3.17
CA GLY A 597 6.19 21.66 -1.93
C GLY A 597 6.41 20.17 -1.71
N MET A 598 6.64 19.73 -0.47
CA MET A 598 6.90 18.31 -0.18
C MET A 598 5.71 17.38 -0.52
N LEU A 599 4.49 17.93 -0.60
CA LEU A 599 3.25 17.17 -0.87
C LEU A 599 2.84 17.19 -2.35
N THR A 600 3.45 18.05 -3.15
CA THR A 600 3.34 18.06 -4.62
C THR A 600 4.70 18.46 -5.21
N PRO A 601 5.73 17.62 -5.07
CA PRO A 601 7.06 17.92 -5.57
C PRO A 601 7.08 17.98 -7.12
N PRO A 602 7.94 18.80 -7.72
CA PRO A 602 8.11 18.85 -9.17
C PRO A 602 8.81 17.57 -9.68
N PHE A 603 8.36 17.07 -10.82
CA PHE A 603 8.99 15.93 -11.52
C PHE A 603 9.42 16.35 -12.93
N PRO A 604 10.66 16.87 -13.09
CA PRO A 604 11.22 17.17 -14.40
C PRO A 604 11.47 15.90 -15.23
N ASP A 605 11.61 16.06 -16.54
CA ASP A 605 11.83 14.95 -17.50
C ASP A 605 13.11 14.15 -17.23
N ASP A 606 14.13 14.77 -16.62
CA ASP A 606 15.32 14.08 -16.12
C ASP A 606 15.07 13.56 -14.68
N PRO A 607 14.98 12.24 -14.46
CA PRO A 607 14.77 11.69 -13.13
C PRO A 607 15.95 11.94 -12.19
N ALA A 608 17.15 12.28 -12.70
CA ALA A 608 18.27 12.68 -11.86
C ALA A 608 18.13 14.10 -11.28
N ALA A 609 17.22 14.92 -11.82
CA ALA A 609 16.82 16.20 -11.28
C ALA A 609 15.51 16.13 -10.43
N ALA A 610 14.78 15.01 -10.50
CA ALA A 610 13.61 14.78 -9.68
C ALA A 610 13.97 14.45 -8.21
N PRO A 611 13.19 14.94 -7.22
CA PRO A 611 13.45 14.66 -5.81
C PRO A 611 13.13 13.21 -5.44
N ALA A 612 13.78 12.71 -4.39
CA ALA A 612 13.49 11.43 -3.76
C ALA A 612 12.11 11.44 -3.04
N VAL A 613 11.37 10.33 -3.12
CA VAL A 613 9.95 10.23 -2.71
C VAL A 613 9.61 9.03 -1.82
N VAL A 614 10.56 8.13 -1.58
CA VAL A 614 10.27 6.83 -0.96
C VAL A 614 9.77 6.97 0.48
N GLY A 615 10.38 7.87 1.26
CA GLY A 615 9.89 8.28 2.58
C GLY A 615 8.55 9.00 2.53
N GLY A 616 8.28 9.72 1.43
CA GLY A 616 6.99 10.35 1.15
C GLY A 616 5.82 9.36 1.07
N ASN A 617 6.05 8.21 0.46
CA ASN A 617 5.04 7.16 0.33
C ASN A 617 4.76 6.43 1.65
N VAL A 618 5.78 6.20 2.49
CA VAL A 618 5.66 5.35 3.68
C VAL A 618 5.52 6.11 5.00
N GLU A 619 6.16 7.26 5.16
CA GLU A 619 6.18 8.01 6.43
C GLU A 619 5.36 9.29 6.35
N THR A 620 5.62 10.15 5.35
CA THR A 620 4.83 11.38 5.14
C THR A 620 3.35 11.06 4.91
N SER A 621 3.04 9.94 4.24
CA SER A 621 1.67 9.48 4.03
C SER A 621 0.92 9.15 5.32
N GLN A 622 1.59 8.54 6.32
CA GLN A 622 1.02 8.30 7.65
C GLN A 622 0.73 9.64 8.30
N ARG A 623 1.72 10.54 8.31
CA ARG A 623 1.59 11.83 8.98
C ARG A 623 0.49 12.71 8.38
N ILE A 624 0.30 12.69 7.05
CA ILE A 624 -0.87 13.34 6.40
C ILE A 624 -2.19 12.78 6.95
N VAL A 625 -2.30 11.47 7.14
CA VAL A 625 -3.51 10.86 7.73
C VAL A 625 -3.66 11.30 9.18
N ASP A 626 -2.60 11.30 9.98
CA ASP A 626 -2.67 11.75 11.37
C ASP A 626 -3.15 13.21 11.45
N THR A 627 -2.59 14.13 10.65
CA THR A 627 -3.08 15.53 10.56
C THR A 627 -4.54 15.62 10.13
N LEU A 628 -4.98 14.82 9.15
CA LEU A 628 -6.38 14.77 8.71
C LEU A 628 -7.32 14.25 9.81
N LEU A 629 -6.91 13.22 10.56
CA LEU A 629 -7.70 12.65 11.66
C LEU A 629 -7.77 13.56 12.87
N ALA A 630 -6.70 14.30 13.17
CA ALA A 630 -6.68 15.38 14.15
C ALA A 630 -7.67 16.51 13.76
N ALA A 631 -7.57 17.02 12.52
CA ALA A 631 -8.46 18.08 12.03
C ALA A 631 -9.94 17.65 11.97
N LEU A 632 -10.22 16.37 11.72
CA LEU A 632 -11.59 15.81 11.77
C LEU A 632 -12.04 15.39 13.18
N GLY A 633 -11.15 15.37 14.18
CA GLY A 633 -11.45 14.91 15.54
C GLY A 633 -11.87 13.44 15.65
N LEU A 634 -11.43 12.56 14.74
CA LEU A 634 -11.95 11.19 14.63
C LEU A 634 -11.32 10.18 15.59
N ALA A 635 -10.02 10.32 15.86
CA ALA A 635 -9.26 9.40 16.70
C ALA A 635 -7.99 10.10 17.23
N ALA A 636 -7.43 9.56 18.31
CA ALA A 636 -6.06 9.84 18.71
C ALA A 636 -5.07 9.28 17.68
N CYS A 637 -3.82 9.74 17.73
CA CYS A 637 -2.77 9.31 16.81
C CYS A 637 -2.52 7.81 16.96
N SER A 638 -2.37 7.10 15.84
CA SER A 638 -1.76 5.76 15.87
C SER A 638 -0.23 5.91 15.96
N GLN A 639 0.52 4.83 15.74
CA GLN A 639 1.98 4.87 15.66
C GLN A 639 2.54 5.90 14.63
N GLY A 640 1.73 6.39 13.68
CA GLY A 640 2.06 7.43 12.69
C GLY A 640 3.30 7.17 11.81
N THR A 641 3.65 5.90 11.64
CA THR A 641 4.83 5.43 10.91
C THR A 641 4.53 4.06 10.28
N MET A 642 5.29 3.64 9.27
CA MET A 642 5.27 2.24 8.81
C MET A 642 6.37 1.39 9.45
N ASN A 643 7.29 2.00 10.22
CA ASN A 643 8.47 1.36 10.79
C ASN A 643 9.21 0.50 9.76
N ASN A 644 9.67 1.10 8.66
CA ASN A 644 10.30 0.36 7.57
C ASN A 644 11.67 -0.15 8.02
N VAL A 645 11.85 -1.47 7.95
CA VAL A 645 13.12 -2.16 8.18
C VAL A 645 13.55 -2.80 6.87
N LEU A 646 14.74 -2.42 6.43
CA LEU A 646 15.35 -2.95 5.22
C LEU A 646 16.72 -3.50 5.54
N PHE A 647 17.08 -4.60 4.88
CA PHE A 647 18.45 -5.08 4.87
C PHE A 647 18.74 -5.85 3.59
N GLY A 648 20.01 -5.92 3.21
CA GLY A 648 20.43 -6.73 2.08
C GLY A 648 21.91 -6.59 1.75
N ASN A 649 22.31 -7.17 0.62
CA ASN A 649 23.65 -7.02 0.08
C ASN A 649 23.61 -7.09 -1.46
N GLY A 650 24.75 -7.28 -2.13
CA GLY A 650 24.80 -7.33 -3.59
C GLY A 650 23.98 -8.44 -4.26
N ARG A 651 23.34 -9.34 -3.48
CA ARG A 651 22.54 -10.49 -3.99
C ARG A 651 21.03 -10.36 -3.78
N PHE A 652 20.58 -9.56 -2.80
CA PHE A 652 19.17 -9.46 -2.42
C PHE A 652 18.88 -8.17 -1.65
N GLY A 653 17.61 -7.75 -1.68
CA GLY A 653 17.02 -6.79 -0.74
C GLY A 653 15.86 -7.43 0.02
N TYR A 654 15.70 -7.06 1.28
CA TYR A 654 14.54 -7.37 2.11
C TYR A 654 13.88 -6.07 2.55
N TYR A 655 12.55 -6.10 2.66
CA TYR A 655 11.71 -5.00 3.10
C TYR A 655 10.60 -5.52 4.03
N GLU A 656 10.45 -4.89 5.19
CA GLU A 656 9.37 -5.14 6.16
C GLU A 656 8.85 -3.80 6.71
N THR A 657 7.53 -3.70 6.89
CA THR A 657 6.90 -2.67 7.73
C THR A 657 6.50 -3.32 9.04
N VAL A 658 6.92 -2.76 10.17
CA VAL A 658 6.67 -3.36 11.48
C VAL A 658 5.47 -2.67 12.14
N CYS A 659 4.56 -3.47 12.70
CA CYS A 659 3.34 -3.00 13.34
C CYS A 659 3.60 -2.28 14.68
N GLY A 660 2.57 -1.61 15.21
CA GLY A 660 2.67 -0.82 16.44
C GLY A 660 1.30 -0.49 17.03
N GLY A 661 1.23 0.54 17.86
CA GLY A 661 -0.02 0.90 18.53
C GLY A 661 -1.01 1.64 17.64
N GLY A 662 -2.27 1.23 17.64
CA GLY A 662 -3.37 2.03 17.09
C GLY A 662 -3.85 3.09 18.06
N GLY A 663 -4.32 4.23 17.53
CA GLY A 663 -4.92 5.29 18.34
C GLY A 663 -6.26 4.89 18.94
N ALA A 664 -6.56 5.40 20.14
CA ALA A 664 -7.88 5.27 20.76
C ALA A 664 -8.90 6.24 20.14
N GLY A 665 -10.19 6.03 20.42
CA GLY A 665 -11.25 6.91 19.93
C GLY A 665 -12.49 6.94 20.82
N PRO A 666 -13.55 7.64 20.38
CA PRO A 666 -14.75 7.86 21.17
C PRO A 666 -15.54 6.55 21.35
N GLY A 667 -15.26 5.83 22.44
CA GLY A 667 -15.91 4.56 22.77
C GLY A 667 -15.06 3.31 22.56
N PHE A 668 -13.78 3.43 22.17
CA PHE A 668 -12.92 2.28 21.91
C PHE A 668 -11.43 2.54 22.24
N ALA A 669 -10.78 1.52 22.78
CA ALA A 669 -9.33 1.48 22.97
C ALA A 669 -8.59 1.21 21.65
N GLY A 670 -7.35 1.67 21.56
CA GLY A 670 -6.47 1.38 20.45
C GLY A 670 -6.02 -0.09 20.43
N ALA A 671 -5.86 -0.67 19.24
CA ALA A 671 -5.38 -2.04 19.08
C ALA A 671 -3.84 -2.10 19.18
N SER A 672 -3.31 -3.06 19.95
CA SER A 672 -1.85 -3.23 20.11
C SER A 672 -1.23 -4.04 18.97
N ALA A 673 -0.02 -3.66 18.55
CA ALA A 673 0.82 -4.34 17.55
C ALA A 673 0.09 -4.68 16.23
N VAL A 674 -0.65 -3.71 15.67
CA VAL A 674 -1.30 -3.82 14.35
C VAL A 674 -0.73 -2.81 13.35
N HIS A 675 -0.89 -3.09 12.05
CA HIS A 675 -0.68 -2.09 11.01
C HIS A 675 -1.86 -1.12 10.98
N THR A 676 -1.56 0.16 10.72
CA THR A 676 -2.53 1.25 10.78
C THR A 676 -2.42 2.14 9.56
N HIS A 677 -3.56 2.74 9.20
CA HIS A 677 -3.66 3.80 8.20
C HIS A 677 -3.15 3.41 6.81
N MET A 678 -2.02 3.94 6.36
CA MET A 678 -1.58 3.81 4.96
C MET A 678 -0.98 2.43 4.61
N THR A 679 -0.84 1.55 5.59
CA THR A 679 -0.34 0.18 5.44
C THR A 679 -1.25 -0.86 6.10
N ASN A 680 -1.28 -2.07 5.53
CA ASN A 680 -2.04 -3.23 6.00
C ASN A 680 -1.43 -4.54 5.45
N THR A 681 -0.09 -4.60 5.41
CA THR A 681 0.64 -5.82 5.04
C THR A 681 0.54 -6.87 6.13
N ARG A 682 0.70 -8.14 5.79
CA ARG A 682 1.01 -9.18 6.79
C ARG A 682 2.46 -9.05 7.25
N ILE A 683 2.71 -9.54 8.45
CA ILE A 683 4.06 -9.87 8.91
C ILE A 683 4.67 -10.94 7.98
N THR A 684 5.98 -10.91 7.80
CA THR A 684 6.68 -12.07 7.25
C THR A 684 6.61 -13.19 8.27
N ASP A 685 6.20 -14.39 7.85
CA ASP A 685 6.21 -15.55 8.73
C ASP A 685 7.66 -15.84 9.20
N PRO A 686 7.90 -16.11 10.50
CA PRO A 686 9.24 -16.37 11.04
C PRO A 686 10.00 -17.47 10.29
N GLU A 687 9.35 -18.59 9.95
CA GLU A 687 10.00 -19.70 9.26
C GLU A 687 10.36 -19.30 7.83
N VAL A 688 9.49 -18.53 7.15
CA VAL A 688 9.77 -18.03 5.80
C VAL A 688 10.90 -17.01 5.80
N LEU A 689 10.96 -16.14 6.82
CA LEU A 689 12.02 -15.15 6.98
C LEU A 689 13.39 -15.81 7.14
N GLU A 690 13.53 -16.70 8.12
CA GLU A 690 14.79 -17.39 8.40
C GLU A 690 15.19 -18.38 7.30
N HIS A 691 14.22 -18.93 6.56
CA HIS A 691 14.50 -19.80 5.42
C HIS A 691 15.00 -19.04 4.17
N ARG A 692 14.52 -17.81 3.95
CA ARG A 692 14.83 -17.04 2.73
C ARG A 692 15.97 -16.04 2.89
N TYR A 693 16.24 -15.57 4.11
CA TYR A 693 17.16 -14.47 4.37
C TYR A 693 18.17 -14.84 5.47
N PRO A 694 19.41 -14.32 5.44
CA PRO A 694 20.46 -14.66 6.41
C PRO A 694 20.25 -13.89 7.73
N VAL A 695 19.13 -14.13 8.40
CA VAL A 695 18.77 -13.56 9.70
C VAL A 695 18.14 -14.63 10.60
N ARG A 696 18.19 -14.40 11.91
CA ARG A 696 17.37 -15.09 12.91
C ARG A 696 16.47 -14.08 13.61
N LEU A 697 15.20 -14.41 13.79
CA LEU A 697 14.22 -13.63 14.54
C LEU A 697 14.26 -14.07 16.01
N ASP A 698 15.01 -13.31 16.83
CA ASP A 698 15.16 -13.60 18.26
C ASP A 698 13.89 -13.23 19.07
N ARG A 699 13.14 -12.21 18.63
CA ARG A 699 11.93 -11.75 19.33
C ARG A 699 10.97 -10.98 18.42
N PHE A 700 9.69 -11.28 18.54
CA PHE A 700 8.60 -10.42 18.08
C PHE A 700 7.50 -10.44 19.14
N ALA A 701 7.27 -9.32 19.83
CA ALA A 701 6.38 -9.25 20.99
C ALA A 701 5.69 -7.89 21.13
N ILE A 702 4.58 -7.82 21.86
CA ILE A 702 3.93 -6.54 22.21
C ILE A 702 4.81 -5.76 23.20
N ARG A 703 5.02 -4.47 22.92
CA ARG A 703 5.75 -3.52 23.77
C ARG A 703 4.82 -2.96 24.84
N ARG A 704 4.52 -3.77 25.86
CA ARG A 704 3.52 -3.43 26.89
C ARG A 704 3.83 -2.12 27.63
N GLY A 705 2.80 -1.30 27.84
CA GLY A 705 2.92 -0.01 28.53
C GLY A 705 3.48 1.11 27.65
N SER A 706 3.35 0.99 26.33
CA SER A 706 3.72 2.04 25.37
C SER A 706 2.53 2.81 24.80
N GLY A 707 1.32 2.26 24.89
CA GLY A 707 0.08 2.99 24.59
C GLY A 707 -0.17 4.15 25.56
N GLY A 708 -0.67 5.27 25.05
CA GLY A 708 -1.05 6.44 25.83
C GLY A 708 -2.24 6.16 26.74
N ALA A 709 -2.20 6.65 27.97
CA ALA A 709 -3.28 6.50 28.94
C ALA A 709 -4.52 7.33 28.54
N GLY A 710 -5.71 6.90 28.96
CA GLY A 710 -6.94 7.65 28.76
C GLY A 710 -8.14 6.87 29.29
N ARG A 711 -9.34 7.45 29.23
CA ARG A 711 -10.60 6.70 29.44
C ARG A 711 -10.67 5.51 28.48
N TRP A 712 -10.16 5.68 27.27
CA TRP A 712 -9.79 4.60 26.37
C TRP A 712 -8.28 4.68 26.12
N PRO A 713 -7.50 3.65 26.49
CA PRO A 713 -6.05 3.65 26.26
C PRO A 713 -5.72 3.45 24.78
N GLY A 714 -4.62 4.05 24.34
CA GLY A 714 -4.01 3.75 23.04
C GLY A 714 -3.42 2.34 23.01
N GLY A 715 -3.23 1.79 21.81
CA GLY A 715 -2.63 0.48 21.63
C GLY A 715 -1.14 0.47 21.96
N ASP A 716 -0.63 -0.65 22.44
CA ASP A 716 0.81 -0.85 22.63
C ASP A 716 1.53 -1.08 21.29
N GLY A 717 2.76 -0.61 21.18
CA GLY A 717 3.69 -0.92 20.10
C GLY A 717 4.16 -2.38 20.10
N ALA A 718 5.22 -2.65 19.33
CA ALA A 718 5.87 -3.94 19.22
C ALA A 718 7.39 -3.84 19.47
N VAL A 719 8.01 -4.95 19.84
CA VAL A 719 9.46 -5.15 19.89
C VAL A 719 9.83 -6.22 18.87
N ARG A 720 10.75 -5.90 17.98
CA ARG A 720 11.21 -6.74 16.88
C ARG A 720 12.74 -6.83 16.94
N GLU A 721 13.28 -8.02 17.15
CA GLU A 721 14.72 -8.28 17.27
C GLU A 721 15.19 -9.27 16.18
N LEU A 722 16.27 -8.91 15.50
CA LEU A 722 16.86 -9.66 14.38
C LEU A 722 18.38 -9.78 14.54
N THR A 723 18.90 -10.99 14.69
CA THR A 723 20.34 -11.28 14.53
C THR A 723 20.67 -11.48 13.05
N PHE A 724 21.68 -10.79 12.52
CA PHE A 724 22.20 -11.02 11.17
C PHE A 724 23.18 -12.19 11.13
N LEU A 725 23.13 -13.01 10.08
CA LEU A 725 23.96 -14.22 9.90
C LEU A 725 25.02 -14.05 8.79
N GLU A 726 24.88 -13.03 7.94
CA GLU A 726 25.83 -12.61 6.92
C GLU A 726 26.03 -11.08 7.00
N PRO A 727 27.12 -10.53 6.43
CA PRO A 727 27.25 -9.09 6.23
C PRO A 727 26.12 -8.51 5.38
N VAL A 728 25.45 -7.49 5.90
CA VAL A 728 24.38 -6.75 5.21
C VAL A 728 24.45 -5.25 5.47
N ALA A 729 24.02 -4.49 4.46
CA ALA A 729 23.62 -3.10 4.60
C ALA A 729 22.21 -3.06 5.20
N VAL A 730 22.04 -2.45 6.37
CA VAL A 730 20.76 -2.20 7.03
C VAL A 730 20.29 -0.78 6.69
N SER A 731 18.98 -0.56 6.64
CA SER A 731 18.38 0.77 6.55
C SER A 731 17.04 0.81 7.27
N VAL A 732 16.76 1.93 7.94
CA VAL A 732 15.51 2.18 8.66
C VAL A 732 14.91 3.50 8.20
N LEU A 733 13.61 3.50 7.89
CA LEU A 733 12.83 4.72 7.64
C LEU A 733 11.63 4.69 8.59
N THR A 734 11.66 5.57 9.59
CA THR A 734 10.69 5.56 10.70
C THR A 734 10.37 6.98 11.16
N GLN A 735 9.23 7.16 11.83
CA GLN A 735 8.79 8.41 12.45
C GLN A 735 8.29 8.18 13.88
N HIS A 736 7.95 9.24 14.60
CA HIS A 736 7.57 9.21 16.02
C HIS A 736 8.68 8.66 16.94
N ARG A 737 9.91 9.08 16.67
CA ARG A 737 11.08 8.92 17.55
C ARG A 737 11.37 10.21 18.32
N VAL A 738 10.94 11.35 17.77
CA VAL A 738 11.00 12.68 18.40
C VAL A 738 9.59 13.13 18.74
N GLU A 739 8.72 13.24 17.74
CA GLU A 739 7.33 13.66 17.92
C GLU A 739 6.51 12.52 18.54
N ARG A 740 5.76 12.77 19.62
CA ARG A 740 4.98 11.70 20.28
C ARG A 740 3.61 11.52 19.60
N PRO A 741 3.11 10.29 19.43
CA PRO A 741 1.74 10.04 18.97
C PRO A 741 0.73 10.72 19.89
N TYR A 742 0.07 11.78 19.42
CA TYR A 742 -0.81 12.63 20.24
C TYR A 742 -2.02 11.87 20.78
N GLY A 743 -2.41 12.18 22.03
CA GLY A 743 -3.70 11.80 22.61
C GLY A 743 -4.78 12.85 22.30
N VAL A 744 -6.06 12.53 22.51
CA VAL A 744 -7.20 13.42 22.21
C VAL A 744 -8.17 13.50 23.40
N ALA A 745 -8.83 14.65 23.55
CA ALA A 745 -9.83 14.92 24.60
C ALA A 745 -9.31 14.69 26.04
N GLY A 746 -8.03 14.99 26.28
CA GLY A 746 -7.37 14.77 27.57
C GLY A 746 -6.79 13.37 27.75
N GLY A 747 -6.77 12.53 26.71
CA GLY A 747 -5.93 11.33 26.68
C GLY A 747 -4.45 11.69 26.50
N GLU A 748 -3.58 10.89 27.10
CA GLU A 748 -2.13 11.04 27.06
C GLU A 748 -1.53 10.55 25.73
N PRO A 749 -0.41 11.14 25.27
CA PRO A 749 0.29 10.67 24.08
C PRO A 749 1.02 9.34 24.30
N GLY A 750 1.16 8.55 23.22
CA GLY A 750 1.91 7.30 23.22
C GLY A 750 3.40 7.50 23.54
N LEU A 751 4.10 6.41 23.86
CA LEU A 751 5.56 6.41 23.93
C LEU A 751 6.16 6.39 22.51
N PRO A 752 7.24 7.15 22.27
CA PRO A 752 7.94 7.11 20.99
C PRO A 752 8.60 5.75 20.74
N GLY A 753 8.86 5.47 19.47
CA GLY A 753 9.66 4.34 19.02
C GLY A 753 11.16 4.57 19.22
N ARG A 754 11.96 3.50 19.14
CA ARG A 754 13.43 3.52 19.22
C ARG A 754 14.02 2.40 18.35
N GLN A 755 15.25 2.58 17.88
CA GLN A 755 15.99 1.52 17.18
C GLN A 755 17.48 1.58 17.51
N ARG A 756 18.08 0.41 17.68
CA ARG A 756 19.51 0.26 17.97
C ARG A 756 20.08 -0.99 17.33
N LEU A 757 21.34 -0.91 16.92
CA LEU A 757 22.15 -2.04 16.50
C LEU A 757 23.07 -2.43 17.67
N VAL A 758 22.90 -3.63 18.20
CA VAL A 758 23.82 -4.23 19.18
C VAL A 758 24.84 -5.05 18.41
N ARG A 759 26.11 -4.66 18.47
CA ARG A 759 27.21 -5.39 17.82
C ARG A 759 27.44 -6.75 18.47
N ALA A 760 28.04 -7.68 17.74
CA ALA A 760 28.50 -8.96 18.28
C ALA A 760 29.50 -8.82 19.46
N THR A 761 30.15 -7.66 19.59
CA THR A 761 31.02 -7.27 20.72
C THR A 761 30.26 -6.86 21.99
N GLY A 762 28.95 -6.64 21.90
CA GLY A 762 28.11 -6.05 22.96
C GLY A 762 28.00 -4.52 22.92
N GLU A 763 28.72 -3.83 22.02
CA GLU A 763 28.56 -2.39 21.79
C GLU A 763 27.14 -2.07 21.29
N VAL A 764 26.54 -0.99 21.79
CA VAL A 764 25.20 -0.55 21.39
C VAL A 764 25.31 0.75 20.60
N VAL A 765 24.82 0.74 19.37
CA VAL A 765 24.72 1.91 18.49
C VAL A 765 23.25 2.27 18.32
N GLU A 766 22.79 3.37 18.93
CA GLU A 766 21.46 3.92 18.65
C GLU A 766 21.41 4.44 17.20
N LEU A 767 20.30 4.18 16.51
CA LEU A 767 20.09 4.59 15.12
C LEU A 767 19.09 5.76 15.06
N ALA A 768 19.31 6.69 14.14
CA ALA A 768 18.44 7.83 13.91
C ALA A 768 17.04 7.40 13.37
N PRO A 769 16.02 8.30 13.35
CA PRO A 769 14.69 7.98 12.82
C PRO A 769 14.73 7.50 11.37
N VAL A 770 15.61 8.10 10.56
CA VAL A 770 15.98 7.66 9.22
C VAL A 770 17.48 7.46 9.18
N ASP A 771 17.95 6.23 8.99
CA ASP A 771 19.36 5.87 9.15
C ASP A 771 19.75 4.62 8.35
N GLY A 772 21.04 4.43 8.11
CA GLY A 772 21.59 3.26 7.43
C GLY A 772 23.00 2.93 7.90
N CYS A 773 23.21 1.67 8.27
CA CYS A 773 24.48 1.16 8.78
C CYS A 773 24.85 -0.19 8.15
N GLU A 774 26.10 -0.60 8.30
CA GLU A 774 26.54 -1.96 7.94
C GLU A 774 26.51 -2.85 9.19
N ALA A 775 25.96 -4.05 9.08
CA ALA A 775 25.86 -5.05 10.14
C ALA A 775 26.59 -6.34 9.73
N GLY A 776 27.33 -6.92 10.67
CA GLY A 776 28.05 -8.18 10.50
C GLY A 776 27.30 -9.39 11.09
N PRO A 777 27.79 -10.62 10.84
CA PRO A 777 27.28 -11.81 11.51
C PRO A 777 27.35 -11.69 13.04
N GLY A 778 26.22 -11.93 13.71
CA GLY A 778 26.08 -11.79 15.17
C GLY A 778 25.63 -10.40 15.64
N ASP A 779 25.66 -9.38 14.78
CA ASP A 779 25.04 -8.08 15.10
C ASP A 779 23.50 -8.23 15.16
N ARG A 780 22.85 -7.44 16.02
CA ARG A 780 21.41 -7.50 16.29
C ARG A 780 20.74 -6.16 16.11
N LEU A 781 19.79 -6.06 15.19
CA LEU A 781 18.87 -4.93 15.13
C LEU A 781 17.75 -5.15 16.16
N ILE A 782 17.56 -4.19 17.05
CA ILE A 782 16.43 -4.12 17.99
C ILE A 782 15.60 -2.90 17.64
N LEU A 783 14.35 -3.13 17.24
CA LEU A 783 13.36 -2.10 16.95
C LEU A 783 12.23 -2.15 17.97
N GLU A 784 11.93 -1.01 18.58
CA GLU A 784 10.78 -0.77 19.44
C GLU A 784 9.86 0.22 18.73
N THR A 785 8.66 -0.21 18.33
CA THR A 785 7.72 0.66 17.61
C THR A 785 6.89 1.53 18.57
N PRO A 786 6.34 2.67 18.11
CA PRO A 786 5.54 3.56 18.94
C PRO A 786 4.23 2.91 19.40
N GLY A 787 3.72 3.37 20.55
CA GLY A 787 2.33 3.13 20.94
C GLY A 787 1.38 4.14 20.25
N GLY A 788 0.07 3.93 20.38
CA GLY A 788 -0.93 4.93 19.97
C GLY A 788 -1.28 5.87 21.12
N GLY A 789 -1.84 7.04 20.82
CA GLY A 789 -2.37 7.97 21.82
C GLY A 789 -3.69 7.50 22.45
N GLY A 790 -3.94 7.93 23.69
CA GLY A 790 -5.17 7.68 24.43
C GLY A 790 -6.29 8.65 24.08
N TRP A 791 -7.52 8.31 24.49
CA TRP A 791 -8.71 9.15 24.30
C TRP A 791 -9.44 9.37 25.63
N GLY A 792 -9.71 10.64 25.94
CA GLY A 792 -10.42 11.05 27.15
C GLY A 792 -9.52 11.05 28.39
N ALA A 793 -9.70 12.01 29.29
CA ALA A 793 -8.99 12.02 30.58
C ALA A 793 -9.21 10.73 31.39
N VAL A 794 -8.16 10.24 32.05
CA VAL A 794 -8.26 9.15 33.01
C VAL A 794 -8.96 9.68 34.27
N THR A 795 -10.15 9.17 34.59
CA THR A 795 -10.76 9.42 35.90
C THR A 795 -9.97 8.66 36.97
N PRO A 796 -9.39 9.32 37.99
CA PRO A 796 -8.65 8.62 39.02
C PRO A 796 -9.56 7.67 39.82
N PRO A 797 -9.10 6.46 40.18
CA PRO A 797 -9.84 5.57 41.07
C PRO A 797 -9.90 6.21 42.46
N GLY A 798 -11.00 6.91 42.74
CA GLY A 798 -11.19 7.75 43.93
C GLY A 798 -12.18 8.89 43.69
N ALA A 799 -12.29 9.39 42.45
CA ALA A 799 -13.33 10.33 42.05
C ALA A 799 -14.67 9.61 41.77
N ALA A 800 -15.18 8.89 42.77
CA ALA A 800 -16.60 8.58 42.81
C ALA A 800 -17.38 9.90 42.87
N ALA A 801 -18.46 10.02 42.10
CA ALA A 801 -19.29 11.21 42.13
C ALA A 801 -19.73 11.50 43.57
N ALA A 802 -19.57 12.76 44.01
CA ALA A 802 -20.13 13.18 45.29
C ALA A 802 -21.63 12.83 45.29
N PRO A 803 -22.15 12.17 46.35
CA PRO A 803 -23.54 11.78 46.38
C PRO A 803 -24.41 13.04 46.24
N HIS A 804 -25.36 13.01 45.29
CA HIS A 804 -26.29 14.12 45.09
C HIS A 804 -26.94 14.46 46.44
N THR A 805 -26.61 15.64 46.97
CA THR A 805 -27.29 16.21 48.12
C THR A 805 -28.73 16.51 47.71
N ALA A 806 -29.67 15.73 48.25
CA ALA A 806 -31.09 15.99 48.03
C ALA A 806 -31.42 17.42 48.48
N PRO A 807 -32.17 18.21 47.68
CA PRO A 807 -32.58 19.53 48.10
C PRO A 807 -33.48 19.42 49.34
N LYS A 808 -33.19 20.25 50.37
CA LYS A 808 -34.08 20.37 51.53
C LYS A 808 -35.47 20.81 51.05
N PRO A 809 -36.56 20.26 51.62
CA PRO A 809 -37.91 20.75 51.32
C PRO A 809 -38.05 22.21 51.79
N PRO A 810 -38.78 23.06 51.05
CA PRO A 810 -39.08 24.42 51.51
C PRO A 810 -40.00 24.36 52.73
N THR A 811 -39.60 25.06 53.79
CA THR A 811 -40.47 25.31 54.94
C THR A 811 -41.58 26.29 54.54
N SER A 812 -42.83 25.92 54.80
CA SER A 812 -43.99 26.77 54.60
C SER A 812 -43.90 28.09 55.40
N ARG A 813 -44.14 29.23 54.75
CA ARG A 813 -45.01 30.30 55.25
C ARG A 813 -45.33 31.32 54.15
N ASP A 814 -46.59 31.73 54.20
CA ASP A 814 -47.27 32.89 53.60
C ASP A 814 -47.19 33.09 52.07
#